data_AF-A0AA88WYE4-F1
#
_entry.id   AF-A0AA88WYE4-F1
#
_cell.length_a   1.000
_cell.length_b   1.000
_cell.length_c   1.000
_cell.angle_alpha   90.00
_cell.angle_beta   90.00
_cell.angle_gamma   90.00
#
_symmetry.space_group_name_H-M   'P 1'
#
loop_
_entity.id
_entity.type
_entity.pdbx_description
1 polymer ?
#
loop_
_entity_poly.entity_id
_entity_poly.type
_entity_poly.pdbx_seq_one_letter_code
_entity_poly.pdbx_strand_id
1 'polypeptide(L)'
;MAAPSSFPATSTSTSVIAFIIPILSLFALFTGAHSSTIGVEYISRLLEIQDRERAPPSVQLAAARGVLNRLIPSHSSSFDFQIISKEYCGGESCFAIDNHPSSGQLGTPEIMSERRDFKMMQISLISVHSSSAPYGLKVQVSLGSDGGEILENLALAKGNEKISGFTAVELLAGLHWYLKFWCGAHISWDKTGGAQLVTLPKPGSLPLIQDGGVLIQRPIPWNYYQNAVSSSYTFAWWDWARWEKEIDWMALQGINLPLAFTGQEAIWQKVFEKFNISGPDLGDFFGGPAFLAWSRMGNLHGDTFDENTPPIDDPEYISSLGAAIFKGMQSGDDNAVWLMQVGVGMSMEGIEQNPVVYDLMSEMAFQHNKIDVEDKNRDVIVAFPDVDPSFISTLRMPGQKYHDNRKKLSRRELLIYTADSDSFDQPHLWYSTSEVLHALELFIKSGDELSGISTYSYDLVDLTRQALAKYANELFLEVIKDYQLNDVHTVARHGKKFVDLVEDMDTLLASHDGFLLGPWLKSAKQLAQGKDQEEQFEWNARTQITMWFDNTQEEASLLRDYGNKYWSGLLRDYYGPRAAIYFKFLRESLEKGDGFGLKNWRREWIKLTNDWQNGRNVYPVQSTGSALNISRWLYNKYLRDASTYNH
;
A
#
# COMPACT_ATOMS: atom_id res chain seq x y z
N MET A 1 12.27 23.62 19.55
CA MET A 1 12.24 25.09 19.76
C MET A 1 10.81 25.57 19.52
N ALA A 2 10.30 26.42 20.41
CA ALA A 2 9.06 27.20 20.40
C ALA A 2 7.70 26.48 20.18
N ALA A 3 6.98 26.27 21.29
CA ALA A 3 5.56 25.91 21.36
C ALA A 3 4.62 27.06 20.92
N PRO A 4 3.42 26.78 20.39
CA PRO A 4 2.49 27.81 19.93
C PRO A 4 1.84 28.57 21.09
N SER A 5 1.82 29.91 20.97
CA SER A 5 1.18 30.82 21.91
C SER A 5 -0.34 30.88 21.70
N SER A 6 -1.09 30.56 22.75
CA SER A 6 -2.55 30.71 22.86
C SER A 6 -2.99 32.18 22.97
N PHE A 7 -3.94 32.61 22.14
CA PHE A 7 -4.71 33.85 22.35
C PHE A 7 -5.78 33.66 23.43
N PRO A 8 -6.04 34.65 24.31
CA PRO A 8 -7.04 34.52 25.37
C PRO A 8 -8.46 34.82 24.87
N ALA A 9 -9.40 33.90 25.13
CA ALA A 9 -10.82 34.13 25.00
C ALA A 9 -11.32 34.99 26.17
N THR A 10 -11.87 36.17 25.88
CA THR A 10 -12.64 36.98 26.84
C THR A 10 -14.10 36.54 26.84
N SER A 11 -14.59 36.16 28.01
CA SER A 11 -15.99 35.85 28.30
C SER A 11 -16.83 37.10 28.48
N THR A 12 -17.94 37.23 27.76
CA THR A 12 -19.14 37.93 28.25
C THR A 12 -20.38 37.22 27.71
N SER A 13 -21.11 36.58 28.61
CA SER A 13 -22.46 36.07 28.35
C SER A 13 -23.45 37.22 28.37
N THR A 14 -24.25 37.37 27.31
CA THR A 14 -25.66 37.79 27.41
C THR A 14 -26.38 37.63 26.07
N SER A 15 -27.60 37.07 26.14
CA SER A 15 -28.71 37.26 25.19
C SER A 15 -28.70 36.49 23.87
N VAL A 16 -29.19 35.25 23.95
CA VAL A 16 -29.81 34.51 22.83
C VAL A 16 -31.12 35.23 22.42
N ILE A 17 -31.50 35.11 21.15
CA ILE A 17 -32.76 35.52 20.51
C ILE A 17 -32.79 36.98 20.04
N ALA A 18 -32.22 37.25 18.84
CA ALA A 18 -32.78 38.17 17.82
C ALA A 18 -31.80 38.52 16.66
N PHE A 19 -31.22 37.57 15.91
CA PHE A 19 -30.48 37.91 14.66
C PHE A 19 -30.45 36.78 13.61
N ILE A 20 -31.49 35.96 13.48
CA ILE A 20 -31.52 34.84 12.50
C ILE A 20 -32.10 35.22 11.13
N ILE A 21 -32.54 36.46 10.89
CA ILE A 21 -33.34 36.78 9.67
C ILE A 21 -32.68 37.66 8.58
N PRO A 22 -31.55 38.39 8.76
CA PRO A 22 -30.96 39.12 7.63
C PRO A 22 -29.70 38.49 7.00
N ILE A 23 -29.24 37.30 7.43
CA ILE A 23 -28.04 36.65 6.83
C ILE A 23 -28.38 35.78 5.60
N LEU A 24 -29.63 35.34 5.47
CA LEU A 24 -30.09 34.53 4.33
C LEU A 24 -30.31 35.34 3.02
N SER A 25 -30.26 36.67 3.09
CA SER A 25 -30.49 37.54 1.92
C SER A 25 -29.21 38.07 1.26
N LEU A 26 -28.03 37.88 1.88
CA LEU A 26 -26.73 38.20 1.27
C LEU A 26 -26.05 37.00 0.58
N PHE A 27 -26.50 35.77 0.86
CA PHE A 27 -26.00 34.57 0.18
C PHE A 27 -26.60 34.34 -1.22
N ALA A 28 -27.64 35.09 -1.60
CA ALA A 28 -28.26 35.00 -2.93
C ALA A 28 -27.62 35.92 -3.99
N LEU A 29 -26.58 36.68 -3.63
CA LEU A 29 -25.85 37.59 -4.55
C LEU A 29 -24.42 37.12 -4.87
N PHE A 30 -23.99 35.96 -4.36
CA PHE A 30 -22.71 35.32 -4.70
C PHE A 30 -22.88 33.91 -5.28
N THR A 31 -23.97 33.67 -6.03
CA THR A 31 -24.04 32.54 -6.99
C THR A 31 -23.28 32.90 -8.26
N GLY A 32 -21.98 33.07 -8.08
CA GLY A 32 -21.00 33.29 -9.13
C GLY A 32 -19.70 32.63 -8.71
N ALA A 33 -19.76 31.36 -8.28
CA ALA A 33 -18.57 30.53 -8.24
C ALA A 33 -18.11 30.36 -9.69
N HIS A 34 -17.22 31.24 -10.14
CA HIS A 34 -16.39 30.96 -11.29
C HIS A 34 -15.60 29.69 -10.93
N SER A 35 -16.00 28.57 -11.53
CA SER A 35 -15.14 27.40 -11.65
C SER A 35 -13.80 27.91 -12.19
N SER A 36 -12.72 27.75 -11.41
CA SER A 36 -11.41 28.23 -11.80
C SER A 36 -10.94 27.49 -13.05
N THR A 37 -11.11 28.12 -14.21
CA THR A 37 -10.61 27.65 -15.52
C THR A 37 -9.10 27.42 -15.55
N ILE A 38 -8.38 27.98 -14.56
CA ILE A 38 -6.93 27.86 -14.36
C ILE A 38 -6.50 26.38 -14.26
N GLY A 39 -7.24 25.53 -13.52
CA GLY A 39 -6.88 24.11 -13.39
C GLY A 39 -7.04 23.31 -14.69
N VAL A 40 -8.00 23.71 -15.54
CA VAL A 40 -8.29 23.05 -16.83
C VAL A 40 -7.21 23.38 -17.88
N GLU A 41 -6.64 24.59 -17.83
CA GLU A 41 -5.60 25.03 -18.76
C GLU A 41 -4.27 24.28 -18.54
N TYR A 42 -3.83 24.09 -17.29
CA TYR A 42 -2.64 23.31 -16.97
C TYR A 42 -2.81 21.81 -17.26
N ILE A 43 -4.00 21.26 -17.00
CA ILE A 43 -4.35 19.90 -17.38
C ILE A 43 -4.26 19.74 -18.90
N SER A 44 -4.76 20.70 -19.66
CA SER A 44 -4.67 20.67 -21.13
C SER A 44 -3.21 20.72 -21.60
N ARG A 45 -2.35 21.50 -20.95
CA ARG A 45 -0.95 21.64 -21.34
C ARG A 45 -0.12 20.37 -21.19
N LEU A 46 -0.28 19.64 -20.09
CA LEU A 46 0.46 18.39 -19.91
C LEU A 46 -0.02 17.31 -20.90
N LEU A 47 -1.30 17.32 -21.30
CA LEU A 47 -1.83 16.44 -22.36
C LEU A 47 -1.22 16.80 -23.72
N GLU A 48 -1.12 18.09 -24.05
CA GLU A 48 -0.45 18.55 -25.26
C GLU A 48 1.00 18.09 -25.33
N ILE A 49 1.73 18.15 -24.22
CA ILE A 49 3.13 17.67 -24.14
C ILE A 49 3.17 16.15 -24.36
N GLN A 50 2.31 15.37 -23.69
CA GLN A 50 2.24 13.92 -23.90
C GLN A 50 1.89 13.55 -25.34
N ASP A 51 0.99 14.30 -25.98
CA ASP A 51 0.61 14.10 -27.37
C ASP A 51 1.75 14.47 -28.33
N ARG A 52 2.47 15.55 -28.05
CA ARG A 52 3.60 16.05 -28.87
C ARG A 52 4.83 15.15 -28.77
N GLU A 53 5.20 14.74 -27.56
CA GLU A 53 6.38 13.90 -27.29
C GLU A 53 6.09 12.40 -27.47
N ARG A 54 4.88 12.07 -27.93
CA ARG A 54 4.45 10.68 -28.10
C ARG A 54 5.36 9.93 -29.06
N ALA A 55 5.78 8.74 -28.64
CA ALA A 55 6.54 7.84 -29.50
C ALA A 55 5.74 7.47 -30.77
N PRO A 56 6.41 7.25 -31.93
CA PRO A 56 5.73 6.82 -33.14
C PRO A 56 4.92 5.52 -32.93
N PRO A 57 3.81 5.31 -33.67
CA PRO A 57 2.99 4.10 -33.52
C PRO A 57 3.77 2.79 -33.61
N SER A 58 4.80 2.71 -34.47
CA SER A 58 5.66 1.52 -34.60
C SER A 58 6.41 1.18 -33.31
N VAL A 59 6.91 2.18 -32.59
CA VAL A 59 7.62 1.99 -31.31
C VAL A 59 6.64 1.56 -30.23
N GLN A 60 5.47 2.18 -30.18
CA GLN A 60 4.40 1.83 -29.24
C GLN A 60 3.93 0.38 -29.42
N LEU A 61 3.69 -0.03 -30.66
CA LEU A 61 3.30 -1.41 -30.99
C LEU A 61 4.41 -2.40 -30.65
N ALA A 62 5.67 -2.06 -30.91
CA ALA A 62 6.81 -2.90 -30.54
C ALA A 62 6.93 -3.07 -29.02
N ALA A 63 6.74 -1.98 -28.25
CA ALA A 63 6.74 -2.03 -26.79
C ALA A 63 5.61 -2.93 -26.27
N ALA A 64 4.38 -2.76 -26.76
CA ALA A 64 3.23 -3.58 -26.36
C ALA A 64 3.45 -5.08 -26.69
N ARG A 65 3.99 -5.39 -27.88
CA ARG A 65 4.38 -6.76 -28.24
C ARG A 65 5.50 -7.31 -27.36
N GLY A 66 6.43 -6.46 -26.91
CA GLY A 66 7.47 -6.83 -25.94
C GLY A 66 6.88 -7.30 -24.62
N VAL A 67 5.92 -6.55 -24.05
CA VAL A 67 5.21 -6.94 -22.83
C VAL A 67 4.44 -8.23 -23.04
N LEU A 68 3.69 -8.36 -24.14
CA LEU A 68 2.95 -9.58 -24.48
C LEU A 68 3.87 -10.81 -24.52
N ASN A 69 5.05 -10.67 -25.14
CA ASN A 69 6.04 -11.75 -25.24
C ASN A 69 6.65 -12.12 -23.88
N ARG A 70 6.86 -11.15 -22.98
CA ARG A 70 7.34 -11.43 -21.62
C ARG A 70 6.26 -12.08 -20.75
N LEU A 71 5.00 -11.66 -20.89
CA LEU A 71 3.87 -12.12 -20.09
C LEU A 71 3.35 -13.50 -20.52
N ILE A 72 3.06 -13.69 -21.81
CA ILE A 72 2.45 -14.91 -22.38
C ILE A 72 3.07 -15.26 -23.75
N PRO A 73 4.35 -15.67 -23.80
CA PRO A 73 5.09 -15.89 -25.06
C PRO A 73 4.39 -16.87 -26.01
N SER A 74 3.71 -17.89 -25.48
CA SER A 74 2.98 -18.90 -26.25
C SER A 74 1.76 -18.37 -27.01
N HIS A 75 1.26 -17.19 -26.63
CA HIS A 75 0.06 -16.58 -27.20
C HIS A 75 0.38 -15.31 -28.00
N SER A 76 1.67 -15.00 -28.19
CA SER A 76 2.14 -13.80 -28.89
C SER A 76 1.55 -13.62 -30.29
N SER A 77 1.30 -14.71 -31.01
CA SER A 77 0.68 -14.70 -32.35
C SER A 77 -0.84 -14.64 -32.33
N SER A 78 -1.48 -14.82 -31.18
CA SER A 78 -2.93 -14.77 -31.04
C SER A 78 -3.43 -13.32 -30.96
N PHE A 79 -2.62 -12.38 -30.45
CA PHE A 79 -3.03 -10.99 -30.31
C PHE A 79 -2.50 -10.07 -31.43
N ASP A 80 -3.40 -9.28 -32.00
CA ASP A 80 -3.09 -8.23 -32.97
C ASP A 80 -3.35 -6.84 -32.37
N PHE A 81 -2.27 -6.06 -32.23
CA PHE A 81 -2.34 -4.69 -31.71
C PHE A 81 -2.46 -3.65 -32.81
N GLN A 82 -3.36 -2.69 -32.61
CA GLN A 82 -3.56 -1.55 -33.51
C GLN A 82 -3.64 -0.23 -32.74
N ILE A 83 -2.85 0.77 -33.16
CA ILE A 83 -3.04 2.14 -32.68
C ILE A 83 -4.23 2.79 -33.40
N ILE A 84 -5.14 3.40 -32.63
CA ILE A 84 -6.32 4.12 -33.11
C ILE A 84 -6.23 5.61 -32.77
N SER A 85 -7.02 6.42 -33.47
CA SER A 85 -7.04 7.87 -33.26
C SER A 85 -7.98 8.28 -32.12
N LYS A 86 -7.83 9.50 -31.63
CA LYS A 86 -8.67 10.04 -30.54
C LYS A 86 -10.13 10.21 -30.99
N GLU A 87 -10.35 10.49 -32.27
CA GLU A 87 -11.68 10.60 -32.87
C GLU A 87 -12.43 9.27 -32.82
N TYR A 88 -11.72 8.14 -33.00
CA TYR A 88 -12.31 6.81 -32.83
C TYR A 88 -12.83 6.59 -31.40
N CYS A 89 -12.15 7.17 -30.41
CA CYS A 89 -12.52 7.10 -29.00
C CYS A 89 -13.58 8.12 -28.56
N GLY A 90 -14.15 8.91 -29.48
CA GLY A 90 -15.12 9.96 -29.15
C GLY A 90 -14.52 11.18 -28.45
N GLY A 91 -13.22 11.45 -28.64
CA GLY A 91 -12.52 12.61 -28.07
C GLY A 91 -11.77 12.32 -26.77
N GLU A 92 -11.87 11.11 -26.22
CA GLU A 92 -11.16 10.67 -25.00
C GLU A 92 -10.08 9.62 -25.30
N SER A 93 -9.32 9.18 -24.29
CA SER A 93 -8.48 7.98 -24.44
C SER A 93 -9.33 6.72 -24.30
N CYS A 94 -9.05 5.69 -25.09
CA CYS A 94 -9.82 4.44 -25.02
C CYS A 94 -9.01 3.23 -25.52
N PHE A 95 -9.52 2.04 -25.20
CA PHE A 95 -9.17 0.81 -25.89
C PHE A 95 -10.42 0.07 -26.38
N ALA A 96 -10.27 -0.68 -27.45
CA ALA A 96 -11.28 -1.55 -28.01
C ALA A 96 -10.75 -2.99 -28.10
N ILE A 97 -11.61 -3.96 -27.87
CA ILE A 97 -11.28 -5.39 -27.95
C ILE A 97 -12.31 -6.03 -28.88
N ASP A 98 -11.84 -6.63 -29.97
CA ASP A 98 -12.67 -7.28 -30.98
C ASP A 98 -12.00 -8.57 -31.43
N ASN A 99 -12.74 -9.67 -31.44
CA ASN A 99 -12.30 -10.93 -32.03
C ASN A 99 -13.42 -11.59 -32.85
N HIS A 100 -14.40 -10.79 -33.27
CA HIS A 100 -15.48 -11.26 -34.11
C HIS A 100 -14.93 -11.48 -35.54
N PRO A 101 -15.17 -12.65 -36.16
CA PRO A 101 -14.85 -12.82 -37.56
C PRO A 101 -15.66 -11.80 -38.36
N SER A 102 -14.98 -10.94 -39.11
CA SER A 102 -15.64 -9.93 -39.94
C SER A 102 -16.48 -10.65 -41.00
N SER A 103 -17.78 -10.84 -40.75
CA SER A 103 -18.73 -11.16 -41.81
C SER A 103 -18.93 -9.88 -42.59
N GLY A 104 -18.15 -9.70 -43.65
CA GLY A 104 -18.41 -8.66 -44.64
C GLY A 104 -19.72 -8.95 -45.38
N GLN A 105 -20.86 -8.64 -44.77
CA GLN A 105 -22.12 -8.42 -45.47
C GLN A 105 -22.89 -7.29 -44.77
N LEU A 106 -23.08 -6.19 -45.50
CA LEU A 106 -24.01 -5.12 -45.17
C LEU A 106 -25.42 -5.74 -45.03
N GLY A 107 -26.05 -5.66 -43.85
CA GLY A 107 -27.49 -5.86 -43.69
C GLY A 107 -27.99 -7.01 -42.81
N THR A 108 -27.18 -7.62 -41.94
CA THR A 108 -27.71 -8.54 -40.91
C THR A 108 -28.26 -7.78 -39.69
N PRO A 109 -29.43 -8.15 -39.15
CA PRO A 109 -30.08 -7.43 -38.06
C PRO A 109 -29.27 -7.53 -36.77
N GLU A 110 -28.96 -6.39 -36.16
CA GLU A 110 -28.46 -6.30 -34.78
C GLU A 110 -29.52 -6.85 -33.83
N ILE A 111 -29.23 -7.99 -33.19
CA ILE A 111 -30.01 -8.45 -32.04
C ILE A 111 -29.52 -7.62 -30.85
N MET A 112 -30.25 -6.56 -30.52
CA MET A 112 -30.11 -5.88 -29.23
C MET A 112 -30.52 -6.85 -28.12
N SER A 113 -29.55 -7.58 -27.55
CA SER A 113 -29.74 -8.26 -26.27
C SER A 113 -29.54 -7.25 -25.15
N GLU A 114 -30.50 -7.20 -24.21
CA GLU A 114 -30.37 -6.42 -22.98
C GLU A 114 -29.02 -6.71 -22.30
N ARG A 115 -28.37 -5.63 -21.81
CA ARG A 115 -27.21 -5.69 -20.92
C ARG A 115 -27.47 -6.77 -19.86
N ARG A 116 -26.79 -7.91 -19.97
CA ARG A 116 -26.53 -8.71 -18.78
C ARG A 116 -25.54 -7.89 -17.98
N ASP A 117 -26.02 -7.32 -16.88
CA ASP A 117 -25.16 -6.87 -15.79
C ASP A 117 -24.18 -8.01 -15.52
N PHE A 118 -22.93 -7.85 -15.96
CA PHE A 118 -21.84 -8.73 -15.58
C PHE A 118 -21.68 -8.54 -14.07
N LYS A 119 -22.39 -9.37 -13.30
CA LYS A 119 -22.13 -9.52 -11.88
C LYS A 119 -20.67 -9.92 -11.76
N MET A 120 -19.89 -8.95 -11.30
CA MET A 120 -18.51 -9.06 -10.87
C MET A 120 -18.23 -10.45 -10.30
N MET A 121 -17.21 -11.11 -10.83
CA MET A 121 -16.52 -12.14 -10.07
C MET A 121 -15.73 -11.42 -8.99
N GLN A 122 -16.45 -10.91 -7.98
CA GLN A 122 -15.87 -10.51 -6.71
C GLN A 122 -15.20 -11.75 -6.13
N ILE A 123 -13.88 -11.85 -6.24
CA ILE A 123 -13.13 -12.49 -5.16
C ILE A 123 -13.47 -11.65 -3.93
N SER A 124 -14.30 -12.24 -3.07
CA SER A 124 -15.06 -11.53 -2.07
C SER A 124 -14.11 -10.88 -1.05
N LEU A 125 -13.91 -9.57 -1.18
CA LEU A 125 -13.84 -8.72 0.00
C LEU A 125 -15.18 -8.90 0.71
N ILE A 126 -15.16 -9.63 1.82
CA ILE A 126 -16.29 -9.80 2.71
C ILE A 126 -16.64 -8.40 3.26
N SER A 127 -17.55 -7.69 2.60
CA SER A 127 -18.34 -6.64 3.22
C SER A 127 -19.51 -7.34 3.92
N VAL A 128 -19.41 -7.56 5.23
CA VAL A 128 -20.54 -8.06 6.03
C VAL A 128 -21.50 -6.89 6.24
N HIS A 129 -22.37 -6.65 5.27
CA HIS A 129 -23.60 -5.92 5.57
C HIS A 129 -24.55 -6.88 6.30
N SER A 130 -24.62 -6.69 7.63
CA SER A 130 -25.65 -7.24 8.49
C SER A 130 -27.03 -6.83 7.96
N SER A 131 -27.79 -7.78 7.41
CA SER A 131 -29.24 -7.81 7.60
C SER A 131 -29.79 -9.22 7.41
N SER A 132 -30.52 -9.65 8.44
CA SER A 132 -31.34 -10.84 8.56
C SER A 132 -32.20 -11.18 7.32
N ALA A 133 -32.07 -12.41 6.77
CA ALA A 133 -33.16 -13.31 6.36
C ALA A 133 -32.65 -14.52 5.53
N PRO A 134 -33.39 -15.65 5.48
CA PRO A 134 -32.84 -16.99 5.29
C PRO A 134 -33.10 -17.55 3.89
N TYR A 135 -32.06 -17.81 3.09
CA TYR A 135 -32.16 -18.75 1.97
C TYR A 135 -30.83 -19.49 1.81
N GLY A 136 -30.81 -20.75 2.27
CA GLY A 136 -29.71 -21.67 2.01
C GLY A 136 -29.68 -22.07 0.55
N LEU A 137 -28.59 -21.75 -0.15
CA LEU A 137 -28.31 -22.32 -1.47
C LEU A 137 -27.60 -23.67 -1.28
N LYS A 138 -28.35 -24.77 -1.39
CA LYS A 138 -27.79 -26.10 -1.64
C LYS A 138 -27.50 -26.19 -3.14
N VAL A 139 -26.22 -26.28 -3.52
CA VAL A 139 -25.85 -26.66 -4.88
C VAL A 139 -25.90 -28.19 -4.96
N GLN A 140 -26.95 -28.72 -5.59
CA GLN A 140 -27.07 -30.13 -5.92
C GLN A 140 -26.62 -30.30 -7.38
N VAL A 141 -25.50 -30.99 -7.60
CA VAL A 141 -25.03 -31.34 -8.95
C VAL A 141 -25.86 -32.53 -9.44
N SER A 142 -26.81 -32.28 -10.34
CA SER A 142 -27.49 -33.33 -11.09
C SER A 142 -26.79 -33.53 -12.43
N LEU A 143 -26.14 -34.68 -12.60
CA LEU A 143 -25.72 -35.20 -13.89
C LEU A 143 -26.96 -35.64 -14.66
N GLY A 144 -27.34 -34.88 -15.70
CA GLY A 144 -28.37 -35.27 -16.66
C GLY A 144 -27.74 -36.07 -17.80
N SER A 145 -28.17 -37.32 -17.95
CA SER A 145 -27.89 -38.20 -19.09
C SER A 145 -28.89 -37.98 -20.23
N ASP A 146 -28.41 -38.24 -21.45
CA ASP A 146 -29.10 -38.30 -22.75
C ASP A 146 -29.40 -36.92 -23.38
N GLY A 147 -29.00 -36.58 -24.61
CA GLY A 147 -28.53 -37.34 -25.75
C GLY A 147 -29.05 -36.63 -27.00
N GLY A 148 -28.18 -35.96 -27.77
CA GLY A 148 -28.57 -35.22 -28.96
C GLY A 148 -27.41 -34.43 -29.57
N GLU A 149 -26.71 -35.07 -30.50
CA GLU A 149 -25.75 -34.44 -31.43
C GLU A 149 -26.38 -33.22 -32.13
N ILE A 150 -25.74 -32.06 -31.96
CA ILE A 150 -25.64 -31.05 -33.02
C ILE A 150 -24.16 -30.71 -33.15
N LEU A 151 -23.44 -31.60 -33.84
CA LEU A 151 -22.17 -31.28 -34.47
C LEU A 151 -22.49 -30.52 -35.76
N GLU A 152 -22.69 -29.20 -35.64
CA GLU A 152 -22.49 -28.32 -36.79
C GLU A 152 -21.07 -27.77 -36.76
N ASN A 153 -20.28 -28.32 -37.68
CA ASN A 153 -18.99 -27.81 -38.10
C ASN A 153 -19.12 -26.36 -38.59
N LEU A 154 -18.92 -25.39 -37.70
CA LEU A 154 -18.44 -24.07 -38.06
C LEU A 154 -17.00 -23.95 -37.56
N ALA A 155 -16.07 -24.55 -38.32
CA ALA A 155 -14.71 -24.06 -38.38
C ALA A 155 -14.72 -22.70 -39.10
N LEU A 156 -15.32 -21.70 -38.45
CA LEU A 156 -15.05 -20.31 -38.81
C LEU A 156 -13.61 -20.06 -38.41
N ALA A 157 -12.81 -19.58 -39.36
CA ALA A 157 -11.46 -19.13 -39.08
C ALA A 157 -11.53 -18.11 -37.93
N LYS A 158 -11.15 -18.53 -36.72
CA LYS A 158 -11.04 -17.61 -35.59
C LYS A 158 -9.99 -16.58 -35.99
N GLY A 159 -10.42 -15.32 -36.12
CA GLY A 159 -9.48 -14.21 -36.23
C GLY A 159 -8.66 -14.11 -34.94
N ASN A 160 -7.46 -13.57 -35.06
CA ASN A 160 -6.67 -13.16 -33.91
C ASN A 160 -7.45 -12.16 -33.04
N GLU A 161 -7.16 -12.15 -31.74
CA GLU A 161 -7.71 -11.18 -30.81
C GLU A 161 -7.16 -9.79 -31.14
N LYS A 162 -8.03 -8.93 -31.69
CA LYS A 162 -7.66 -7.57 -32.06
C LYS A 162 -7.87 -6.64 -30.88
N ILE A 163 -6.79 -6.08 -30.37
CA ILE A 163 -6.82 -5.03 -29.34
C ILE A 163 -6.36 -3.74 -29.97
N SER A 164 -7.25 -2.74 -29.94
CA SER A 164 -6.97 -1.40 -30.45
C SER A 164 -6.87 -0.42 -29.30
N GLY A 165 -5.93 0.52 -29.33
CA GLY A 165 -5.74 1.49 -28.25
C GLY A 165 -5.18 2.81 -28.74
N PHE A 166 -5.50 3.90 -28.03
CA PHE A 166 -5.00 5.23 -28.38
C PHE A 166 -3.47 5.35 -28.18
N THR A 167 -2.94 4.70 -27.15
CA THR A 167 -1.50 4.55 -26.92
C THR A 167 -1.12 3.11 -26.58
N ALA A 168 0.18 2.82 -26.46
CA ALA A 168 0.68 1.54 -25.95
C ALA A 168 0.12 1.19 -24.56
N VAL A 169 -0.13 2.19 -23.71
CA VAL A 169 -0.70 1.97 -22.37
C VAL A 169 -2.15 1.49 -22.48
N GLU A 170 -2.97 2.13 -23.32
CA GLU A 170 -4.35 1.66 -23.56
C GLU A 170 -4.39 0.27 -24.22
N LEU A 171 -3.44 -0.05 -25.12
CA LEU A 171 -3.31 -1.39 -25.68
C LEU A 171 -3.08 -2.45 -24.60
N LEU A 172 -2.16 -2.17 -23.67
CA LEU A 172 -1.81 -3.10 -22.60
C LEU A 172 -2.86 -3.17 -21.50
N ALA A 173 -3.54 -2.06 -21.20
CA ALA A 173 -4.73 -2.06 -20.37
C ALA A 173 -5.85 -2.91 -21.00
N GLY A 174 -6.06 -2.82 -22.31
CA GLY A 174 -7.01 -3.67 -23.05
C GLY A 174 -6.62 -5.15 -23.04
N LEU A 175 -5.33 -5.47 -23.17
CA LEU A 175 -4.81 -6.83 -22.99
C LEU A 175 -5.11 -7.35 -21.59
N HIS A 176 -4.77 -6.58 -20.55
CA HIS A 176 -5.03 -6.94 -19.17
C HIS A 176 -6.52 -7.14 -18.90
N TRP A 177 -7.36 -6.24 -19.41
CA TRP A 177 -8.82 -6.32 -19.32
C TRP A 177 -9.36 -7.63 -19.92
N TYR A 178 -8.90 -7.99 -21.13
CA TYR A 178 -9.27 -9.25 -21.76
C TYR A 178 -8.84 -10.47 -20.93
N LEU A 179 -7.60 -10.49 -20.47
CA LEU A 179 -7.05 -11.58 -19.66
C LEU A 179 -7.83 -11.73 -18.34
N LYS A 180 -8.20 -10.63 -17.69
CA LYS A 180 -8.96 -10.62 -16.44
C LYS A 180 -10.40 -11.09 -16.63
N PHE A 181 -11.16 -10.43 -17.49
CA PHE A 181 -12.62 -10.62 -17.56
C PHE A 181 -13.06 -11.76 -18.47
N TRP A 182 -12.29 -12.11 -19.50
CA TRP A 182 -12.62 -13.22 -20.40
C TRP A 182 -11.82 -14.48 -20.09
N CYS A 183 -10.55 -14.36 -19.73
CA CYS A 183 -9.70 -15.53 -19.47
C CYS A 183 -9.63 -15.93 -17.99
N GLY A 184 -10.13 -15.09 -17.07
CA GLY A 184 -10.07 -15.34 -15.63
C GLY A 184 -8.63 -15.38 -15.10
N ALA A 185 -7.71 -14.67 -15.75
CA ALA A 185 -6.33 -14.54 -15.32
C ALA A 185 -6.16 -13.40 -14.31
N HIS A 186 -5.12 -13.46 -13.48
CA HIS A 186 -4.76 -12.39 -12.54
C HIS A 186 -3.29 -12.07 -12.65
N ILE A 187 -2.93 -10.78 -12.58
CA ILE A 187 -1.54 -10.32 -12.67
C ILE A 187 -1.22 -9.51 -11.42
N SER A 188 -0.26 -10.00 -10.64
CA SER A 188 0.21 -9.40 -9.39
C SER A 188 1.74 -9.33 -9.36
N TRP A 189 2.31 -8.68 -8.35
CA TRP A 189 3.75 -8.73 -8.13
C TRP A 189 4.21 -10.15 -7.76
N ASP A 190 5.44 -10.52 -8.11
CA ASP A 190 6.00 -11.83 -7.74
C ASP A 190 5.93 -12.07 -6.21
N LYS A 191 6.14 -11.00 -5.43
CA LYS A 191 6.08 -11.04 -3.97
C LYS A 191 4.70 -11.42 -3.42
N THR A 192 3.64 -11.09 -4.15
CA THR A 192 2.24 -11.40 -3.82
C THR A 192 1.74 -12.66 -4.54
N GLY A 193 2.65 -13.52 -5.04
CA GLY A 193 2.33 -14.78 -5.71
C GLY A 193 2.28 -14.69 -7.23
N GLY A 194 2.63 -13.53 -7.82
CA GLY A 194 2.84 -13.36 -9.25
C GLY A 194 1.60 -13.45 -10.12
N ALA A 195 1.80 -13.75 -11.40
CA ALA A 195 0.72 -13.90 -12.37
C ALA A 195 0.09 -15.30 -12.31
N GLN A 196 -1.24 -15.34 -12.20
CA GLN A 196 -2.05 -16.55 -12.30
C GLN A 196 -2.62 -16.66 -13.70
N LEU A 197 -1.94 -17.45 -14.54
CA LEU A 197 -2.26 -17.65 -15.95
C LEU A 197 -2.79 -19.06 -16.25
N VAL A 198 -3.01 -19.89 -15.21
CA VAL A 198 -3.43 -21.30 -15.37
C VAL A 198 -4.81 -21.45 -16.02
N THR A 199 -5.66 -20.44 -15.86
CA THR A 199 -7.01 -20.35 -16.46
C THR A 199 -6.98 -19.94 -17.92
N LEU A 200 -5.84 -19.47 -18.44
CA LEU A 200 -5.72 -19.00 -19.81
C LEU A 200 -5.90 -20.16 -20.81
N PRO A 201 -6.90 -20.09 -21.71
CA PRO A 201 -7.10 -21.12 -22.71
C PRO A 201 -5.90 -21.27 -23.65
N LYS A 202 -5.75 -22.46 -24.26
CA LYS A 202 -4.70 -22.71 -25.26
C LYS A 202 -4.87 -21.77 -26.46
N PRO A 203 -3.77 -21.44 -27.18
CA PRO A 203 -3.85 -20.67 -28.42
C PRO A 203 -4.90 -21.26 -29.38
N GLY A 204 -5.75 -20.41 -29.96
CA GLY A 204 -6.89 -20.79 -30.80
C GLY A 204 -8.17 -21.18 -30.05
N SER A 205 -8.12 -21.28 -28.71
CA SER A 205 -9.29 -21.53 -27.84
C SER A 205 -9.64 -20.34 -26.95
N LEU A 206 -9.09 -19.16 -27.24
CA LEU A 206 -9.40 -17.95 -26.51
C LEU A 206 -10.90 -17.57 -26.63
N PRO A 207 -11.51 -16.99 -25.59
CA PRO A 207 -12.95 -16.71 -25.56
C PRO A 207 -13.37 -15.62 -26.54
N LEU A 208 -14.48 -15.86 -27.26
CA LEU A 208 -15.08 -14.86 -28.14
C LEU A 208 -15.81 -13.78 -27.33
N ILE A 209 -15.69 -12.54 -27.80
CA ILE A 209 -16.42 -11.39 -27.26
C ILE A 209 -17.78 -11.34 -27.96
N GLN A 210 -18.84 -11.28 -27.16
CA GLN A 210 -20.21 -11.18 -27.69
C GLN A 210 -20.46 -9.77 -28.25
N ASP A 211 -21.48 -9.63 -29.10
CA ASP A 211 -22.00 -8.33 -29.57
C ASP A 211 -21.01 -7.44 -30.36
N GLY A 212 -20.04 -8.04 -31.07
CA GLY A 212 -19.18 -7.33 -32.01
C GLY A 212 -18.00 -6.57 -31.38
N GLY A 213 -17.67 -6.86 -30.12
CA GLY A 213 -16.52 -6.30 -29.41
C GLY A 213 -16.92 -5.34 -28.28
N VAL A 214 -15.93 -4.83 -27.55
CA VAL A 214 -16.11 -3.84 -26.47
C VAL A 214 -15.22 -2.63 -26.69
N LEU A 215 -15.75 -1.44 -26.41
CA LEU A 215 -15.02 -0.17 -26.39
C LEU A 215 -15.08 0.39 -24.97
N ILE A 216 -13.92 0.56 -24.33
CA ILE A 216 -13.81 1.09 -22.97
C ILE A 216 -13.10 2.44 -23.04
N GLN A 217 -13.82 3.48 -22.63
CA GLN A 217 -13.28 4.83 -22.50
C GLN A 217 -12.60 5.02 -21.15
N ARG A 218 -11.53 5.81 -21.14
CA ARG A 218 -10.81 6.23 -19.94
C ARG A 218 -11.23 7.66 -19.60
N PRO A 219 -12.11 7.87 -18.61
CA PRO A 219 -12.65 9.19 -18.28
C PRO A 219 -11.61 10.14 -17.66
N ILE A 220 -10.48 9.63 -17.18
CA ILE A 220 -9.42 10.44 -16.56
C ILE A 220 -8.21 10.63 -17.50
N PRO A 221 -7.69 11.86 -17.66
CA PRO A 221 -6.57 12.14 -18.55
C PRO A 221 -5.22 11.61 -18.05
N TRP A 222 -5.10 11.29 -16.75
CA TRP A 222 -3.90 10.70 -16.13
C TRP A 222 -4.29 9.59 -15.17
N ASN A 223 -3.46 8.56 -15.11
CA ASN A 223 -3.43 7.61 -14.02
C ASN A 223 -2.01 7.65 -13.41
N TYR A 224 -1.91 8.33 -12.27
CA TYR A 224 -0.66 8.63 -11.59
C TYR A 224 -0.23 7.45 -10.69
N TYR A 225 1.09 7.21 -10.63
CA TYR A 225 1.66 6.15 -9.80
C TYR A 225 2.94 6.59 -9.09
N GLN A 226 3.11 6.08 -7.86
CA GLN A 226 4.22 6.23 -6.92
C GLN A 226 4.08 7.43 -5.97
N ASN A 227 4.66 7.30 -4.78
CA ASN A 227 5.05 8.39 -3.91
C ASN A 227 6.56 8.69 -4.07
N ALA A 228 7.03 9.88 -3.70
CA ALA A 228 8.46 10.17 -3.59
C ALA A 228 9.19 9.17 -2.68
N VAL A 229 8.58 8.81 -1.55
CA VAL A 229 9.20 7.88 -0.58
C VAL A 229 9.21 6.41 -1.03
N SER A 230 8.41 6.02 -2.03
CA SER A 230 8.47 4.67 -2.63
C SER A 230 9.86 4.36 -3.18
N SER A 231 10.57 5.40 -3.66
CA SER A 231 11.94 5.28 -4.14
C SER A 231 12.92 4.79 -3.07
N SER A 232 12.58 4.98 -1.79
CA SER A 232 13.35 4.52 -0.64
C SER A 232 12.78 3.22 -0.07
N TYR A 233 11.48 3.17 0.26
CA TYR A 233 10.91 2.02 0.98
C TYR A 233 10.68 0.77 0.12
N THR A 234 10.68 0.90 -1.20
CA THR A 234 10.50 -0.25 -2.09
C THR A 234 11.63 -0.32 -3.13
N PHE A 235 11.90 0.77 -3.84
CA PHE A 235 12.73 0.70 -5.07
C PHE A 235 14.23 0.83 -4.83
N ALA A 236 14.66 1.15 -3.60
CA ALA A 236 16.05 1.48 -3.28
C ALA A 236 17.06 0.43 -3.76
N TRP A 237 16.64 -0.84 -3.82
CA TRP A 237 17.49 -1.97 -4.16
C TRP A 237 17.06 -2.72 -5.42
N TRP A 238 16.28 -2.08 -6.30
CA TRP A 238 15.85 -2.70 -7.55
C TRP A 238 16.94 -2.62 -8.62
N ASP A 239 17.17 -3.74 -9.29
CA ASP A 239 17.92 -3.79 -10.54
C ASP A 239 16.99 -3.56 -11.74
N TRP A 240 17.57 -3.57 -12.95
CA TRP A 240 16.79 -3.40 -14.18
C TRP A 240 15.76 -4.50 -14.37
N ALA A 241 16.07 -5.76 -14.03
CA ALA A 241 15.14 -6.86 -14.21
C ALA A 241 13.87 -6.67 -13.37
N ARG A 242 14.00 -6.15 -12.15
CA ARG A 242 12.84 -5.80 -11.32
C ARG A 242 12.09 -4.57 -11.84
N TRP A 243 12.79 -3.55 -12.33
CA TRP A 243 12.18 -2.37 -12.93
C TRP A 243 11.40 -2.69 -14.21
N GLU A 244 11.91 -3.57 -15.08
CA GLU A 244 11.22 -4.01 -16.31
C GLU A 244 9.86 -4.63 -15.97
N LYS A 245 9.80 -5.49 -14.95
CA LYS A 245 8.53 -6.06 -14.47
C LYS A 245 7.57 -5.01 -13.91
N GLU A 246 8.07 -4.01 -13.20
CA GLU A 246 7.20 -2.95 -12.68
C GLU A 246 6.63 -2.09 -13.81
N ILE A 247 7.45 -1.75 -14.82
CA ILE A 247 7.00 -0.98 -15.98
C ILE A 247 5.96 -1.75 -16.79
N ASP A 248 6.15 -3.07 -16.96
CA ASP A 248 5.14 -3.95 -17.57
C ASP A 248 3.84 -3.93 -16.78
N TRP A 249 3.91 -4.08 -15.44
CA TRP A 249 2.74 -4.02 -14.57
C TRP A 249 2.06 -2.64 -14.66
N MET A 250 2.81 -1.54 -14.60
CA MET A 250 2.28 -0.18 -14.74
C MET A 250 1.47 -0.03 -16.03
N ALA A 251 2.01 -0.50 -17.15
CA ALA A 251 1.35 -0.39 -18.44
C ALA A 251 0.08 -1.26 -18.52
N LEU A 252 0.09 -2.46 -17.94
CA LEU A 252 -1.10 -3.34 -17.83
C LEU A 252 -2.19 -2.73 -16.94
N GLN A 253 -1.83 -1.94 -15.92
CA GLN A 253 -2.76 -1.21 -15.06
C GLN A 253 -3.23 0.13 -15.65
N GLY A 254 -2.77 0.50 -16.85
CA GLY A 254 -3.16 1.75 -17.49
C GLY A 254 -2.49 2.99 -16.90
N ILE A 255 -1.36 2.85 -16.20
CA ILE A 255 -0.59 3.97 -15.64
C ILE A 255 0.14 4.71 -16.77
N ASN A 256 -0.05 6.03 -16.85
CA ASN A 256 0.58 6.87 -17.87
C ASN A 256 1.30 8.11 -17.31
N LEU A 257 1.36 8.26 -15.98
CA LEU A 257 2.11 9.32 -15.31
C LEU A 257 2.84 8.80 -14.06
N PRO A 258 3.84 7.92 -14.21
CA PRO A 258 4.67 7.49 -13.09
C PRO A 258 5.78 8.50 -12.78
N LEU A 259 6.23 8.55 -11.52
CA LEU A 259 7.45 9.26 -11.15
C LEU A 259 8.71 8.54 -11.67
N ALA A 260 9.77 9.31 -11.94
CA ALA A 260 11.06 8.80 -12.43
C ALA A 260 12.25 9.46 -11.70
N PHE A 261 12.45 9.11 -10.44
CA PHE A 261 13.44 9.75 -9.55
C PHE A 261 14.88 9.21 -9.66
N THR A 262 15.09 8.08 -10.34
CA THR A 262 16.38 7.37 -10.36
C THR A 262 17.47 8.19 -11.05
N GLY A 263 18.61 8.38 -10.37
CA GLY A 263 19.81 9.01 -10.95
C GLY A 263 19.92 10.53 -10.77
N GLN A 264 18.99 11.17 -10.05
CA GLN A 264 19.04 12.62 -9.85
C GLN A 264 20.26 13.11 -9.06
N GLU A 265 20.81 12.29 -8.15
CA GLU A 265 22.04 12.63 -7.41
C GLU A 265 23.22 12.86 -8.36
N ALA A 266 23.30 12.07 -9.45
CA ALA A 266 24.32 12.23 -10.47
C ALA A 266 24.16 13.53 -11.28
N ILE A 267 22.94 14.05 -11.42
CA ILE A 267 22.68 15.36 -12.01
C ILE A 267 23.08 16.46 -11.03
N TRP A 268 22.73 16.35 -9.75
CA TRP A 268 23.12 17.30 -8.71
C TRP A 268 24.64 17.41 -8.55
N GLN A 269 25.36 16.28 -8.59
CA GLN A 269 26.83 16.29 -8.59
C GLN A 269 27.39 17.14 -9.74
N LYS A 270 26.90 16.95 -10.97
CA LYS A 270 27.30 17.77 -12.13
C LYS A 270 26.95 19.25 -11.99
N VAL A 271 25.86 19.58 -11.29
CA VAL A 271 25.49 20.96 -10.99
C VAL A 271 26.48 21.55 -9.99
N PHE A 272 26.74 20.86 -8.88
CA PHE A 272 27.68 21.30 -7.84
C PHE A 272 29.12 21.47 -8.35
N GLU A 273 29.56 20.62 -9.28
CA GLU A 273 30.85 20.77 -9.96
C GLU A 273 30.98 22.12 -10.67
N LYS A 274 29.89 22.66 -11.25
CA LYS A 274 29.89 24.00 -11.88
C LYS A 274 30.05 25.15 -10.86
N PHE A 275 29.82 24.87 -9.58
CA PHE A 275 30.05 25.79 -8.47
C PHE A 275 31.37 25.52 -7.73
N ASN A 276 32.27 24.73 -8.31
CA ASN A 276 33.56 24.33 -7.73
C ASN A 276 33.43 23.56 -6.40
N ILE A 277 32.32 22.84 -6.20
CA ILE A 277 32.14 21.92 -5.07
C ILE A 277 32.54 20.52 -5.57
N SER A 278 33.50 19.90 -4.90
CA SER A 278 34.06 18.61 -5.34
C SER A 278 33.24 17.43 -4.80
N GLY A 279 33.38 16.25 -5.42
CA GLY A 279 32.74 15.01 -4.94
C GLY A 279 33.00 14.70 -3.46
N PRO A 280 34.26 14.80 -2.95
CA PRO A 280 34.55 14.66 -1.52
C PRO A 280 33.81 15.65 -0.62
N ASP A 281 33.59 16.89 -1.07
CA ASP A 281 32.86 17.91 -0.30
C ASP A 281 31.35 17.57 -0.19
N LEU A 282 30.84 16.69 -1.07
CA LEU A 282 29.46 16.21 -1.08
C LEU A 282 29.28 14.88 -0.34
N GLY A 283 30.32 14.33 0.27
CA GLY A 283 30.30 13.01 0.90
C GLY A 283 29.20 12.84 1.96
N ASP A 284 28.89 13.91 2.69
CA ASP A 284 27.87 13.95 3.74
C ASP A 284 26.61 14.75 3.32
N PHE A 285 26.52 15.19 2.05
CA PHE A 285 25.39 15.98 1.56
C PHE A 285 24.20 15.11 1.13
N PHE A 286 24.48 13.98 0.47
CA PHE A 286 23.43 13.04 0.06
C PHE A 286 23.21 11.99 1.14
N GLY A 287 21.94 11.69 1.45
CA GLY A 287 21.61 10.52 2.25
C GLY A 287 22.07 9.21 1.59
N GLY A 288 22.25 8.17 2.41
CA GLY A 288 22.46 6.81 1.87
C GLY A 288 21.27 6.34 1.01
N PRO A 289 21.42 5.32 0.14
CA PRO A 289 20.40 4.98 -0.86
C PRO A 289 19.00 4.73 -0.31
N ALA A 290 18.88 4.12 0.87
CA ALA A 290 17.60 3.88 1.54
C ALA A 290 16.94 5.15 2.11
N PHE A 291 17.60 6.30 2.07
CA PHE A 291 17.16 7.56 2.66
C PHE A 291 17.10 8.72 1.64
N LEU A 292 17.33 8.43 0.36
CA LEU A 292 17.39 9.45 -0.68
C LEU A 292 16.08 10.21 -0.83
N ALA A 293 14.91 9.60 -0.58
CA ALA A 293 13.63 10.30 -0.67
C ALA A 293 13.59 11.54 0.24
N TRP A 294 13.91 11.38 1.53
CA TRP A 294 13.95 12.49 2.50
C TRP A 294 15.12 13.44 2.27
N SER A 295 16.21 12.96 1.67
CA SER A 295 17.30 13.83 1.23
C SER A 295 16.83 14.77 0.12
N ARG A 296 16.05 14.27 -0.84
CA ARG A 296 15.53 15.03 -2.00
C ARG A 296 14.43 16.00 -1.62
N MET A 297 13.59 15.61 -0.65
CA MET A 297 12.56 16.47 -0.04
C MET A 297 13.15 17.43 1.01
N GLY A 298 14.47 17.39 1.22
CA GLY A 298 15.20 18.26 2.14
C GLY A 298 14.86 18.12 3.62
N ASN A 299 14.22 17.03 4.05
CA ASN A 299 14.03 16.77 5.48
C ASN A 299 15.35 16.43 6.18
N LEU A 300 16.31 15.89 5.43
CA LEU A 300 17.65 15.59 5.96
C LEU A 300 18.61 16.79 5.85
N HIS A 301 18.48 17.60 4.78
CA HIS A 301 19.46 18.64 4.44
C HIS A 301 18.86 19.96 3.87
N GLY A 302 17.62 20.29 4.24
CA GLY A 302 16.92 21.54 3.92
C GLY A 302 16.17 21.54 2.57
N ASP A 303 14.86 21.78 2.60
CA ASP A 303 14.02 22.25 1.48
C ASP A 303 12.96 23.20 2.06
N THR A 304 12.16 23.80 1.17
CA THR A 304 11.02 24.66 1.39
C THR A 304 10.06 24.07 2.41
N PHE A 305 8.96 23.34 2.10
CA PHE A 305 7.95 23.04 3.16
C PHE A 305 7.27 21.64 3.14
N ASP A 306 7.88 20.58 2.58
CA ASP A 306 7.31 19.22 2.73
C ASP A 306 7.66 18.64 4.11
N GLU A 307 6.65 18.56 4.99
CA GLU A 307 6.79 18.29 6.44
C GLU A 307 7.77 19.23 7.19
N ASN A 308 8.18 20.34 6.55
CA ASN A 308 9.00 21.39 7.12
C ASN A 308 8.14 22.65 7.35
N THR A 309 8.20 23.24 8.54
CA THR A 309 7.45 24.47 8.83
C THR A 309 8.12 25.68 8.17
N PRO A 310 7.37 26.53 7.46
CA PRO A 310 7.93 27.77 6.95
C PRO A 310 8.58 28.65 8.01
N PRO A 311 9.71 29.30 7.70
CA PRO A 311 10.33 30.23 8.63
C PRO A 311 9.41 31.43 8.91
N ILE A 312 8.51 31.74 7.97
CA ILE A 312 7.52 32.81 8.03
C ILE A 312 6.23 32.29 7.39
N ASP A 313 5.10 32.43 8.09
CA ASP A 313 3.76 32.04 7.64
C ASP A 313 3.04 33.15 6.84
N ASP A 314 3.82 34.07 6.26
CA ASP A 314 3.35 35.21 5.49
C ASP A 314 2.95 34.79 4.06
N PRO A 315 1.72 35.09 3.59
CA PRO A 315 1.28 34.72 2.25
C PRO A 315 2.12 35.32 1.11
N GLU A 316 2.67 36.53 1.28
CA GLU A 316 3.53 37.13 0.24
C GLU A 316 4.85 36.37 0.15
N TYR A 317 5.45 36.02 1.29
CA TYR A 317 6.64 35.18 1.34
C TYR A 317 6.41 33.82 0.67
N ILE A 318 5.36 33.08 1.06
CA ILE A 318 5.04 31.76 0.51
C ILE A 318 4.78 31.84 -1.01
N SER A 319 4.00 32.84 -1.44
CA SER A 319 3.71 33.08 -2.87
C SER A 319 4.98 33.41 -3.66
N SER A 320 5.85 34.27 -3.11
CA SER A 320 7.10 34.67 -3.76
C SER A 320 8.06 33.48 -3.95
N LEU A 321 8.08 32.56 -2.99
CA LEU A 321 8.90 31.35 -3.04
C LEU A 321 8.39 30.39 -4.12
N GLY A 322 7.09 30.10 -4.13
CA GLY A 322 6.46 29.30 -5.17
C GLY A 322 6.68 29.88 -6.57
N ALA A 323 6.55 31.21 -6.72
CA ALA A 323 6.80 31.91 -7.97
C ALA A 323 8.27 31.84 -8.40
N ALA A 324 9.22 31.93 -7.47
CA ALA A 324 10.65 31.82 -7.77
C ALA A 324 11.03 30.41 -8.25
N ILE A 325 10.53 29.36 -7.60
CA ILE A 325 10.72 27.96 -8.01
C ILE A 325 10.17 27.75 -9.41
N PHE A 326 8.90 28.12 -9.63
CA PHE A 326 8.26 27.92 -10.93
C PHE A 326 8.96 28.69 -12.06
N LYS A 327 9.39 29.94 -11.80
CA LYS A 327 10.18 30.73 -12.76
C LYS A 327 11.53 30.06 -13.05
N GLY A 328 12.16 29.43 -12.06
CA GLY A 328 13.36 28.62 -12.24
C GLY A 328 13.12 27.45 -13.20
N MET A 329 12.02 26.71 -13.02
CA MET A 329 11.63 25.63 -13.93
C MET A 329 11.40 26.15 -15.36
N GLN A 330 10.64 27.26 -15.50
CA GLN A 330 10.37 27.88 -16.79
C GLN A 330 11.63 28.40 -17.50
N SER A 331 12.68 28.75 -16.77
CA SER A 331 13.95 29.17 -17.37
C SER A 331 14.71 28.02 -18.06
N GLY A 332 14.40 26.77 -17.70
CA GLY A 332 14.94 25.57 -18.35
C GLY A 332 14.00 24.98 -19.41
N ASP A 333 12.69 25.14 -19.24
CA ASP A 333 11.65 24.71 -20.19
C ASP A 333 10.46 25.67 -20.16
N ASP A 334 10.25 26.42 -21.25
CA ASP A 334 9.12 27.34 -21.40
C ASP A 334 7.74 26.65 -21.25
N ASN A 335 7.71 25.31 -21.39
CA ASN A 335 6.51 24.48 -21.23
C ASN A 335 6.40 23.80 -19.86
N ALA A 336 7.25 24.15 -18.89
CA ALA A 336 7.28 23.49 -17.60
C ALA A 336 5.91 23.49 -16.91
N VAL A 337 5.50 22.30 -16.44
CA VAL A 337 4.34 22.10 -15.58
C VAL A 337 4.85 21.61 -14.22
N TRP A 338 4.51 22.34 -13.16
CA TRP A 338 4.89 21.94 -11.80
C TRP A 338 3.83 21.01 -11.22
N LEU A 339 4.17 19.73 -11.13
CA LEU A 339 3.35 18.75 -10.42
C LEU A 339 3.55 18.92 -8.91
N MET A 340 2.60 19.60 -8.26
CA MET A 340 2.44 19.54 -6.81
C MET A 340 1.64 18.30 -6.43
N GLN A 341 1.76 17.80 -5.19
CA GLN A 341 1.07 16.61 -4.70
C GLN A 341 -0.47 16.79 -4.72
N VAL A 342 -1.10 16.63 -5.89
CA VAL A 342 -2.54 16.71 -6.11
C VAL A 342 -2.94 15.79 -7.28
N GLY A 343 -4.08 15.09 -7.17
CA GLY A 343 -4.64 14.28 -8.26
C GLY A 343 -5.33 12.99 -7.81
N VAL A 344 -5.85 12.23 -8.78
CA VAL A 344 -6.33 10.85 -8.59
C VAL A 344 -5.24 9.91 -9.11
N GLY A 345 -4.76 9.02 -8.24
CA GLY A 345 -3.69 8.08 -8.55
C GLY A 345 -3.26 7.31 -7.31
N MET A 346 -2.28 6.44 -7.45
CA MET A 346 -1.76 5.63 -6.35
C MET A 346 -0.45 6.23 -5.83
N SER A 347 -0.49 6.83 -4.64
CA SER A 347 0.63 7.53 -3.98
C SER A 347 1.13 6.79 -2.73
N MET A 348 1.26 5.47 -2.83
CA MET A 348 1.62 4.62 -1.69
C MET A 348 3.10 4.76 -1.33
N GLU A 349 3.40 4.88 -0.03
CA GLU A 349 4.79 4.98 0.44
C GLU A 349 5.59 3.69 0.21
N GLY A 350 4.92 2.54 0.29
CA GLY A 350 5.48 1.23 0.00
C GLY A 350 4.44 0.35 -0.70
N ILE A 351 4.92 -0.43 -1.68
CA ILE A 351 4.10 -1.32 -2.51
C ILE A 351 4.35 -2.80 -2.15
N GLU A 352 3.82 -3.72 -2.95
CA GLU A 352 3.91 -5.17 -2.72
C GLU A 352 3.23 -5.64 -1.43
N GLN A 353 2.09 -5.02 -1.12
CA GLN A 353 1.15 -5.36 -0.06
C GLN A 353 -0.27 -5.14 -0.57
N ASN A 354 -1.26 -5.81 0.03
CA ASN A 354 -2.69 -5.64 -0.27
C ASN A 354 -3.03 -5.47 -1.78
N PRO A 355 -2.65 -6.43 -2.64
CA PRO A 355 -2.76 -6.29 -4.10
C PRO A 355 -4.18 -5.96 -4.59
N VAL A 356 -5.21 -6.37 -3.85
CA VAL A 356 -6.61 -6.05 -4.11
C VAL A 356 -6.89 -4.54 -4.18
N VAL A 357 -6.20 -3.72 -3.38
CA VAL A 357 -6.40 -2.26 -3.36
C VAL A 357 -5.87 -1.63 -4.66
N TYR A 358 -4.73 -2.12 -5.14
CA TYR A 358 -4.08 -1.63 -6.36
C TYR A 358 -4.85 -2.04 -7.61
N ASP A 359 -5.32 -3.30 -7.65
CA ASP A 359 -6.15 -3.81 -8.75
C ASP A 359 -7.47 -3.03 -8.83
N LEU A 360 -8.13 -2.80 -7.68
CA LEU A 360 -9.35 -1.99 -7.62
C LEU A 360 -9.11 -0.54 -8.07
N MET A 361 -8.08 0.12 -7.54
CA MET A 361 -7.79 1.52 -7.86
C MET A 361 -7.42 1.71 -9.34
N SER A 362 -6.69 0.76 -9.91
CA SER A 362 -6.34 0.78 -11.34
C SER A 362 -7.57 0.57 -12.23
N GLU A 363 -8.49 -0.29 -11.82
CA GLU A 363 -9.76 -0.50 -12.53
C GLU A 363 -10.69 0.71 -12.46
N MET A 364 -10.68 1.45 -11.35
CA MET A 364 -11.45 2.69 -11.21
C MET A 364 -11.07 3.78 -12.22
N ALA A 365 -9.88 3.71 -12.83
CA ALA A 365 -9.52 4.60 -13.94
C ALA A 365 -10.41 4.41 -15.20
N PHE A 366 -11.15 3.29 -15.28
CA PHE A 366 -12.00 2.90 -16.41
C PHE A 366 -13.48 2.72 -16.02
N GLN A 367 -13.83 2.92 -14.75
CA GLN A 367 -15.20 2.78 -14.24
C GLN A 367 -15.88 4.12 -13.91
N HIS A 368 -17.21 4.12 -13.90
CA HIS A 368 -18.05 5.30 -13.66
C HIS A 368 -18.86 5.21 -12.35
N ASN A 369 -18.78 4.09 -11.63
CA ASN A 369 -19.58 3.81 -10.44
C ASN A 369 -18.75 3.97 -9.16
N LYS A 370 -19.37 4.53 -8.12
CA LYS A 370 -18.76 4.68 -6.79
C LYS A 370 -18.69 3.32 -6.07
N ILE A 371 -17.55 3.02 -5.46
CA ILE A 371 -17.36 1.89 -4.53
C ILE A 371 -16.92 2.48 -3.19
N ASP A 372 -17.55 2.05 -2.09
CA ASP A 372 -17.14 2.45 -0.73
C ASP A 372 -16.04 1.49 -0.21
N VAL A 373 -14.97 2.06 0.33
CA VAL A 373 -13.84 1.34 0.98
C VAL A 373 -13.47 2.10 2.26
N GLU A 374 -13.24 1.38 3.37
CA GLU A 374 -12.87 1.94 4.68
C GLU A 374 -11.38 1.67 5.04
N ASP A 375 -10.83 2.45 5.99
CA ASP A 375 -9.38 2.76 6.19
C ASP A 375 -8.70 2.14 7.45
N LYS A 376 -7.38 1.96 7.36
CA LYS A 376 -6.23 1.72 8.30
C LYS A 376 -6.37 0.92 9.61
N ASN A 377 -5.47 -0.06 9.78
CA ASN A 377 -5.22 -0.85 11.00
C ASN A 377 -3.82 -0.63 11.58
N ARG A 378 -3.66 -0.80 12.91
CA ARG A 378 -2.37 -0.74 13.63
C ARG A 378 -2.15 -2.01 14.47
N ASP A 379 -1.04 -2.72 14.24
CA ASP A 379 -0.68 -3.95 14.97
C ASP A 379 0.47 -3.70 15.99
N VAL A 380 0.37 -4.24 17.22
CA VAL A 380 1.35 -3.96 18.30
C VAL A 380 2.70 -4.64 18.11
N ILE A 381 2.74 -5.82 17.46
CA ILE A 381 4.00 -6.56 17.23
C ILE A 381 5.04 -5.69 16.53
N VAL A 382 4.59 -4.83 15.61
CA VAL A 382 5.44 -3.96 14.79
C VAL A 382 5.42 -2.49 15.24
N ALA A 383 4.76 -2.19 16.37
CA ALA A 383 4.65 -0.84 16.92
C ALA A 383 4.52 -0.88 18.46
N PHE A 384 5.53 -1.43 19.14
CA PHE A 384 5.54 -1.49 20.61
C PHE A 384 5.53 -0.08 21.24
N PRO A 385 4.76 0.13 22.33
CA PRO A 385 4.72 1.43 23.01
C PRO A 385 6.04 1.73 23.74
N ASP A 386 6.61 2.93 23.52
CA ASP A 386 7.80 3.45 24.24
C ASP A 386 7.38 4.37 25.41
N VAL A 387 6.55 3.81 26.29
CA VAL A 387 6.06 4.47 27.51
C VAL A 387 6.09 3.52 28.69
N ASP A 388 6.06 4.10 29.89
CA ASP A 388 5.78 3.32 31.09
C ASP A 388 4.36 2.69 30.97
N PRO A 389 4.25 1.36 31.14
CA PRO A 389 2.98 0.66 30.96
C PRO A 389 1.87 1.07 31.92
N SER A 390 2.19 1.74 33.04
CA SER A 390 1.17 2.33 33.93
C SER A 390 0.35 3.45 33.27
N PHE A 391 0.85 4.02 32.17
CA PHE A 391 0.14 5.01 31.37
C PHE A 391 -0.67 4.40 30.20
N ILE A 392 -0.55 3.10 29.94
CA ILE A 392 -1.32 2.42 28.90
C ILE A 392 -2.72 2.13 29.44
N SER A 393 -3.74 2.78 28.88
CA SER A 393 -5.14 2.51 29.20
C SER A 393 -5.54 1.10 28.74
N THR A 394 -6.19 0.32 29.59
CA THR A 394 -6.63 -1.07 29.33
C THR A 394 -8.15 -1.23 29.19
N LEU A 395 -8.91 -0.14 29.29
CA LEU A 395 -10.38 -0.16 29.21
C LEU A 395 -10.86 0.11 27.78
N ARG A 396 -11.52 -0.87 27.17
CA ARG A 396 -12.50 -0.66 26.09
C ARG A 396 -13.77 -0.13 26.74
N MET A 397 -14.15 1.13 26.51
CA MET A 397 -15.47 1.63 26.90
C MET A 397 -16.18 2.22 25.68
N PRO A 398 -17.07 1.45 25.03
CA PRO A 398 -18.01 2.01 24.07
C PRO A 398 -18.99 2.93 24.80
N GLY A 399 -18.91 4.24 24.55
CA GLY A 399 -20.05 5.14 24.68
C GLY A 399 -20.47 5.62 26.08
N GLN A 400 -19.57 5.90 27.03
CA GLN A 400 -19.94 6.62 28.26
C GLN A 400 -19.30 8.01 28.35
N LYS A 401 -20.14 9.05 28.15
CA LYS A 401 -19.84 10.43 28.58
C LYS A 401 -19.70 10.43 30.11
N TYR A 402 -18.47 10.47 30.61
CA TYR A 402 -18.23 10.74 32.02
C TYR A 402 -18.46 12.22 32.31
N HIS A 403 -19.50 12.51 33.11
CA HIS A 403 -19.59 13.75 33.86
C HIS A 403 -18.49 13.72 34.92
N ASP A 404 -17.41 14.46 34.66
CA ASP A 404 -16.30 14.60 35.60
C ASP A 404 -16.71 15.47 36.79
N ASN A 405 -16.43 14.96 37.98
CA ASN A 405 -16.57 15.65 39.24
C ASN A 405 -15.36 15.29 40.12
N ARG A 406 -14.14 15.61 39.67
CA ARG A 406 -12.95 15.58 40.54
C ARG A 406 -12.05 16.80 40.37
N LYS A 407 -11.85 17.44 41.54
CA LYS A 407 -10.79 18.36 42.01
C LYS A 407 -9.88 19.02 40.96
N LYS A 408 -9.93 20.37 40.98
CA LYS A 408 -9.05 21.34 40.30
C LYS A 408 -7.57 20.95 40.34
N LEU A 409 -7.09 20.35 39.26
CA LEU A 409 -5.66 20.30 38.92
C LEU A 409 -5.19 21.70 38.48
N SER A 410 -3.92 22.00 38.74
CA SER A 410 -3.35 23.32 38.47
C SER A 410 -3.17 23.53 36.97
N ARG A 411 -3.23 24.79 36.51
CA ARG A 411 -3.15 25.15 35.08
C ARG A 411 -1.84 24.68 34.39
N ARG A 412 -0.82 24.30 35.17
CA ARG A 412 0.44 23.74 34.68
C ARG A 412 0.38 22.23 34.41
N GLU A 413 -0.50 21.50 35.10
CA GLU A 413 -0.77 20.07 34.83
C GLU A 413 -1.71 19.90 33.63
N LEU A 414 -2.62 20.86 33.40
CA LEU A 414 -3.51 20.82 32.23
C LEU A 414 -2.77 21.08 30.90
N LEU A 415 -1.69 21.87 30.93
CA LEU A 415 -0.86 22.15 29.75
C LEU A 415 0.02 20.97 29.30
N ILE A 416 0.24 19.99 30.19
CA ILE A 416 0.89 18.71 29.83
C ILE A 416 -0.15 17.75 29.20
N TYR A 417 -1.44 17.94 29.49
CA TYR A 417 -2.51 17.05 29.04
C TYR A 417 -3.16 17.47 27.71
N THR A 418 -2.85 18.66 27.17
CA THR A 418 -3.52 19.20 25.97
C THR A 418 -2.56 19.69 24.88
N ALA A 419 -1.31 19.24 24.91
CA ALA A 419 -0.32 19.42 23.85
C ALA A 419 0.39 18.08 23.59
N ASP A 420 -0.39 17.05 23.28
CA ASP A 420 0.05 15.74 22.76
C ASP A 420 -1.19 14.86 22.51
N SER A 421 -2.04 15.24 21.55
CA SER A 421 -3.11 14.34 21.08
C SER A 421 -2.63 13.29 20.08
N ASP A 422 -1.30 13.12 19.93
CA ASP A 422 -0.69 11.90 19.38
C ASP A 422 -0.31 10.90 20.49
N SER A 423 -0.93 11.04 21.67
CA SER A 423 -0.70 10.18 22.83
C SER A 423 -1.30 8.79 22.62
N PHE A 424 -0.44 7.83 22.25
CA PHE A 424 -0.52 6.42 22.68
C PHE A 424 -1.91 5.76 22.57
N ASP A 425 -2.62 6.00 21.46
CA ASP A 425 -3.89 5.35 21.21
C ASP A 425 -3.73 3.82 21.23
N GLN A 426 -4.63 3.16 21.98
CA GLN A 426 -4.73 1.72 22.11
C GLN A 426 -4.73 1.03 20.74
N PRO A 427 -4.41 -0.28 20.66
CA PRO A 427 -4.56 -1.06 19.43
C PRO A 427 -6.01 -0.96 18.94
N HIS A 428 -6.25 -0.13 17.93
CA HIS A 428 -7.58 0.16 17.41
C HIS A 428 -7.86 -0.74 16.21
N LEU A 429 -9.03 -1.40 16.23
CA LEU A 429 -9.55 -2.20 15.13
C LEU A 429 -10.87 -1.59 14.68
N TRP A 430 -10.96 -1.19 13.42
CA TRP A 430 -12.21 -0.70 12.81
C TRP A 430 -13.17 -1.83 12.41
N TYR A 431 -12.79 -3.09 12.64
CA TYR A 431 -13.47 -4.29 12.14
C TYR A 431 -13.40 -5.44 13.14
N SER A 432 -14.35 -6.37 13.04
CA SER A 432 -14.48 -7.46 14.01
C SER A 432 -13.34 -8.49 13.89
N THR A 433 -12.77 -8.91 15.03
CA THR A 433 -11.83 -10.05 15.06
C THR A 433 -12.53 -11.35 14.62
N SER A 434 -13.81 -11.53 14.96
CA SER A 434 -14.56 -12.75 14.60
C SER A 434 -14.71 -12.94 13.09
N GLU A 435 -14.85 -11.85 12.33
CA GLU A 435 -14.97 -11.89 10.87
C GLU A 435 -13.66 -12.35 10.22
N VAL A 436 -12.52 -11.85 10.72
CA VAL A 436 -11.18 -12.29 10.25
C VAL A 436 -10.95 -13.77 10.58
N LEU A 437 -11.32 -14.20 11.78
CA LEU A 437 -11.18 -15.61 12.17
C LEU A 437 -12.06 -16.52 11.33
N HIS A 438 -13.28 -16.08 11.00
CA HIS A 438 -14.17 -16.82 10.12
C HIS A 438 -13.62 -16.89 8.69
N ALA A 439 -13.11 -15.77 8.15
CA ALA A 439 -12.45 -15.76 6.85
C ALA A 439 -11.25 -16.72 6.82
N LEU A 440 -10.41 -16.71 7.86
CA LEU A 440 -9.28 -17.62 7.98
C LEU A 440 -9.72 -19.10 8.05
N GLU A 441 -10.79 -19.40 8.79
CA GLU A 441 -11.37 -20.75 8.85
C GLU A 441 -11.81 -21.24 7.47
N LEU A 442 -12.48 -20.37 6.69
CA LEU A 442 -12.89 -20.68 5.31
C LEU A 442 -11.69 -20.88 4.39
N PHE A 443 -10.67 -20.01 4.47
CA PHE A 443 -9.43 -20.16 3.71
C PHE A 443 -8.77 -21.50 4.01
N ILE A 444 -8.60 -21.87 5.28
CA ILE A 444 -7.98 -23.14 5.70
C ILE A 444 -8.77 -24.37 5.19
N LYS A 445 -10.11 -24.29 5.15
CA LYS A 445 -10.97 -25.36 4.62
C LYS A 445 -10.75 -25.58 3.13
N SER A 446 -10.58 -24.51 2.36
CA SER A 446 -10.33 -24.59 0.91
C SER A 446 -8.88 -24.96 0.54
N GLY A 447 -7.98 -25.02 1.53
CA GLY A 447 -6.54 -25.15 1.26
C GLY A 447 -6.10 -26.47 0.65
N ASP A 448 -6.82 -27.58 0.87
CA ASP A 448 -6.46 -28.86 0.26
C ASP A 448 -6.59 -28.81 -1.28
N GLU A 449 -7.45 -27.94 -1.81
CA GLU A 449 -7.62 -27.73 -3.25
C GLU A 449 -6.73 -26.61 -3.80
N LEU A 450 -6.51 -25.55 -3.00
CA LEU A 450 -5.89 -24.30 -3.48
C LEU A 450 -4.42 -24.11 -3.08
N SER A 451 -3.86 -24.94 -2.20
CA SER A 451 -2.49 -24.77 -1.68
C SER A 451 -1.38 -24.87 -2.74
N GLY A 452 -1.67 -25.39 -3.93
CA GLY A 452 -0.75 -25.35 -5.08
C GLY A 452 -0.67 -23.99 -5.77
N ILE A 453 -1.57 -23.05 -5.46
CA ILE A 453 -1.65 -21.72 -6.06
C ILE A 453 -0.86 -20.74 -5.19
N SER A 454 0.12 -20.05 -5.79
CA SER A 454 1.01 -19.14 -5.04
C SER A 454 0.28 -17.93 -4.46
N THR A 455 -0.65 -17.32 -5.20
CA THR A 455 -1.44 -16.18 -4.70
C THR A 455 -2.33 -16.58 -3.52
N TYR A 456 -2.97 -17.75 -3.58
CA TYR A 456 -3.71 -18.29 -2.45
C TYR A 456 -2.80 -18.52 -1.23
N SER A 457 -1.59 -19.06 -1.45
CA SER A 457 -0.63 -19.28 -0.36
C SER A 457 -0.17 -17.96 0.27
N TYR A 458 0.06 -16.92 -0.53
CA TYR A 458 0.34 -15.56 -0.04
C TYR A 458 -0.81 -15.04 0.82
N ASP A 459 -2.04 -15.07 0.30
CA ASP A 459 -3.22 -14.57 1.01
C ASP A 459 -3.50 -15.35 2.31
N LEU A 460 -3.27 -16.66 2.30
CA LEU A 460 -3.40 -17.49 3.49
C LEU A 460 -2.37 -17.10 4.56
N VAL A 461 -1.11 -16.87 4.17
CA VAL A 461 -0.07 -16.40 5.09
C VAL A 461 -0.40 -15.02 5.64
N ASP A 462 -0.81 -14.07 4.80
CA ASP A 462 -1.14 -12.71 5.24
C ASP A 462 -2.35 -12.69 6.18
N LEU A 463 -3.41 -13.43 5.85
CA LEU A 463 -4.62 -13.53 6.68
C LEU A 463 -4.32 -14.22 8.01
N THR A 464 -3.51 -15.28 8.01
CA THR A 464 -3.09 -15.96 9.25
C THR A 464 -2.24 -15.02 10.11
N ARG A 465 -1.28 -14.30 9.50
CA ARG A 465 -0.45 -13.30 10.17
C ARG A 465 -1.32 -12.21 10.79
N GLN A 466 -2.29 -11.67 10.05
CA GLN A 466 -3.21 -10.64 10.55
C GLN A 466 -4.03 -11.14 11.75
N ALA A 467 -4.54 -12.37 11.69
CA ALA A 467 -5.29 -12.96 12.80
C ALA A 467 -4.43 -13.15 14.06
N LEU A 468 -3.18 -13.61 13.90
CA LEU A 468 -2.25 -13.77 15.00
C LEU A 468 -1.75 -12.43 15.56
N ALA A 469 -1.57 -11.40 14.72
CA ALA A 469 -1.22 -10.06 15.15
C ALA A 469 -2.32 -9.46 16.04
N LYS A 470 -3.58 -9.66 15.69
CA LYS A 470 -4.72 -9.30 16.55
C LYS A 470 -4.69 -10.02 17.89
N TYR A 471 -4.46 -11.34 17.86
CA TYR A 471 -4.35 -12.13 19.08
C TYR A 471 -3.17 -11.68 19.96
N ALA A 472 -2.06 -11.24 19.37
CA ALA A 472 -0.93 -10.67 20.09
C ALA A 472 -1.32 -9.36 20.81
N ASN A 473 -2.14 -8.50 20.20
CA ASN A 473 -2.63 -7.28 20.85
C ASN A 473 -3.43 -7.62 22.13
N GLU A 474 -4.34 -8.60 22.04
CA GLU A 474 -5.13 -9.07 23.20
C GLU A 474 -4.22 -9.64 24.29
N LEU A 475 -3.27 -10.49 23.91
CA LEU A 475 -2.32 -11.09 24.84
C LEU A 475 -1.42 -10.04 25.51
N PHE A 476 -1.00 -9.00 24.79
CA PHE A 476 -0.24 -7.89 25.35
C PHE A 476 -1.04 -7.13 26.41
N LEU A 477 -2.31 -6.82 26.14
CA LEU A 477 -3.18 -6.15 27.12
C LEU A 477 -3.36 -6.98 28.40
N GLU A 478 -3.47 -8.30 28.28
CA GLU A 478 -3.49 -9.18 29.46
C GLU A 478 -2.17 -9.14 30.24
N VAL A 479 -1.00 -9.10 29.57
CA VAL A 479 0.28 -8.91 30.27
C VAL A 479 0.32 -7.59 31.04
N ILE A 480 -0.14 -6.50 30.45
CA ILE A 480 -0.18 -5.18 31.11
C ILE A 480 -1.12 -5.20 32.32
N LYS A 481 -2.28 -5.83 32.19
CA LYS A 481 -3.23 -6.01 33.30
C LYS A 481 -2.64 -6.85 34.43
N ASP A 482 -1.97 -7.94 34.11
CA ASP A 482 -1.29 -8.78 35.12
C ASP A 482 -0.19 -7.98 35.85
N TYR A 483 0.53 -7.14 35.11
CA TYR A 483 1.54 -6.25 35.68
C TYR A 483 0.90 -5.23 36.64
N GLN A 484 -0.22 -4.60 36.25
CA GLN A 484 -0.98 -3.68 37.10
C GLN A 484 -1.57 -4.36 38.36
N LEU A 485 -1.86 -5.66 38.29
CA LEU A 485 -2.31 -6.48 39.42
C LEU A 485 -1.16 -7.01 40.29
N ASN A 486 0.10 -6.70 39.94
CA ASN A 486 1.31 -7.21 40.59
C ASN A 486 1.44 -8.75 40.59
N ASP A 487 0.92 -9.41 39.56
CA ASP A 487 1.02 -10.88 39.42
C ASP A 487 2.25 -11.28 38.59
N VAL A 488 3.39 -11.46 39.27
CA VAL A 488 4.67 -11.86 38.66
C VAL A 488 4.57 -13.16 37.85
N HIS A 489 3.82 -14.14 38.35
CA HIS A 489 3.73 -15.46 37.72
C HIS A 489 2.93 -15.40 36.43
N THR A 490 1.83 -14.65 36.43
CA THR A 490 0.96 -14.50 35.26
C THR A 490 1.61 -13.59 34.21
N VAL A 491 2.32 -12.52 34.61
CA VAL A 491 3.18 -11.71 33.71
C VAL A 491 4.21 -12.60 33.00
N ALA A 492 4.93 -13.44 33.75
CA ALA A 492 5.94 -14.33 33.16
C ALA A 492 5.32 -15.33 32.18
N ARG A 493 4.14 -15.89 32.51
CA ARG A 493 3.43 -16.87 31.68
C ARG A 493 2.90 -16.24 30.39
N HIS A 494 2.17 -15.12 30.48
CA HIS A 494 1.64 -14.43 29.30
C HIS A 494 2.74 -13.78 28.46
N GLY A 495 3.78 -13.22 29.08
CA GLY A 495 4.96 -12.71 28.38
C GLY A 495 5.68 -13.79 27.59
N LYS A 496 5.89 -14.98 28.17
CA LYS A 496 6.43 -16.13 27.43
C LYS A 496 5.51 -16.53 26.27
N LYS A 497 4.20 -16.61 26.50
CA LYS A 497 3.23 -16.96 25.45
C LYS A 497 3.28 -15.97 24.27
N PHE A 498 3.51 -14.69 24.54
CA PHE A 498 3.65 -13.66 23.52
C PHE A 498 4.95 -13.86 22.71
N VAL A 499 6.08 -14.10 23.38
CA VAL A 499 7.35 -14.37 22.68
C VAL A 499 7.24 -15.63 21.81
N ASP A 500 6.67 -16.72 22.35
CA ASP A 500 6.44 -17.96 21.59
C ASP A 500 5.53 -17.71 20.37
N LEU A 501 4.52 -16.84 20.49
CA LEU A 501 3.67 -16.44 19.36
C LEU A 501 4.44 -15.68 18.27
N VAL A 502 5.39 -14.81 18.64
CA VAL A 502 6.25 -14.10 17.66
C VAL A 502 7.16 -15.07 16.92
N GLU A 503 7.75 -16.04 17.61
CA GLU A 503 8.59 -17.08 17.00
C GLU A 503 7.79 -17.97 16.04
N ASP A 504 6.58 -18.37 16.43
CA ASP A 504 5.72 -19.17 15.56
C ASP A 504 5.20 -18.37 14.35
N MET A 505 4.96 -17.06 14.53
CA MET A 505 4.62 -16.17 13.42
C MET A 505 5.80 -16.01 12.45
N ASP A 506 7.04 -15.95 12.93
CA ASP A 506 8.23 -15.97 12.06
C ASP A 506 8.26 -17.25 11.19
N THR A 507 7.89 -18.40 11.78
CA THR A 507 7.78 -19.68 11.06
C THR A 507 6.70 -19.65 9.98
N LEU A 508 5.56 -19.01 10.24
CA LEU A 508 4.52 -18.77 9.23
C LEU A 508 5.04 -17.91 8.07
N LEU A 509 5.69 -16.79 8.39
CA LEU A 509 6.23 -15.88 7.38
C LEU A 509 7.33 -16.55 6.54
N ALA A 510 8.09 -17.47 7.12
CA ALA A 510 9.10 -18.25 6.40
C ALA A 510 8.51 -19.16 5.29
N SER A 511 7.20 -19.40 5.29
CA SER A 511 6.53 -20.33 4.37
C SER A 511 6.11 -19.75 3.02
N HIS A 512 6.39 -18.46 2.76
CA HIS A 512 6.14 -17.84 1.46
C HIS A 512 7.21 -16.77 1.14
N ASP A 513 7.69 -16.74 -0.10
CA ASP A 513 8.80 -15.87 -0.54
C ASP A 513 8.50 -14.37 -0.32
N GLY A 514 7.22 -14.01 -0.33
CA GLY A 514 6.73 -12.65 -0.11
C GLY A 514 7.05 -12.03 1.24
N PHE A 515 7.37 -12.85 2.25
CA PHE A 515 7.53 -12.43 3.64
C PHE A 515 8.94 -12.69 4.19
N LEU A 516 9.96 -12.72 3.33
CA LEU A 516 11.34 -12.98 3.74
C LEU A 516 12.16 -11.69 3.84
N LEU A 517 12.97 -11.55 4.90
CA LEU A 517 13.95 -10.45 5.03
C LEU A 517 15.15 -10.64 4.09
N GLY A 518 15.54 -11.88 3.81
CA GLY A 518 16.76 -12.20 3.07
C GLY A 518 16.84 -11.57 1.68
N PRO A 519 15.77 -11.62 0.84
CA PRO A 519 15.78 -10.96 -0.46
C PRO A 519 16.07 -9.46 -0.38
N TRP A 520 15.48 -8.73 0.58
CA TRP A 520 15.73 -7.30 0.78
C TRP A 520 17.21 -6.99 1.05
N LEU A 521 17.82 -7.73 2.00
CA LEU A 521 19.22 -7.54 2.36
C LEU A 521 20.18 -8.02 1.26
N LYS A 522 19.81 -9.07 0.53
CA LYS A 522 20.60 -9.58 -0.59
C LYS A 522 20.62 -8.58 -1.74
N SER A 523 19.46 -8.01 -2.11
CA SER A 523 19.37 -7.01 -3.17
C SER A 523 20.20 -5.77 -2.85
N ALA A 524 20.15 -5.28 -1.60
CA ALA A 524 20.97 -4.15 -1.17
C ALA A 524 22.47 -4.42 -1.39
N LYS A 525 22.95 -5.59 -0.93
CA LYS A 525 24.36 -5.98 -1.10
C LYS A 525 24.79 -6.16 -2.55
N GLN A 526 23.93 -6.72 -3.39
CA GLN A 526 24.26 -7.01 -4.79
C GLN A 526 24.52 -5.77 -5.63
N LEU A 527 24.01 -4.61 -5.22
CA LEU A 527 24.25 -3.33 -5.90
C LEU A 527 25.56 -2.66 -5.48
N ALA A 528 26.27 -3.19 -4.47
CA ALA A 528 27.53 -2.63 -4.02
C ALA A 528 28.69 -2.99 -4.97
N GLN A 529 29.63 -2.06 -5.16
CA GLN A 529 30.83 -2.20 -5.98
C GLN A 529 32.04 -2.71 -5.20
N GLY A 530 31.96 -2.74 -3.87
CA GLY A 530 33.04 -3.16 -2.98
C GLY A 530 32.55 -3.42 -1.56
N LYS A 531 33.45 -3.95 -0.73
CA LYS A 531 33.10 -4.40 0.63
C LYS A 531 32.52 -3.27 1.48
N ASP A 532 33.18 -2.12 1.53
CA ASP A 532 32.74 -1.00 2.38
C ASP A 532 31.33 -0.52 1.99
N GLN A 533 31.04 -0.45 0.68
CA GLN A 533 29.71 -0.11 0.18
C GLN A 533 28.68 -1.21 0.48
N GLU A 534 29.09 -2.48 0.43
CA GLU A 534 28.23 -3.60 0.80
C GLU A 534 27.81 -3.52 2.28
N GLU A 535 28.74 -3.18 3.19
CA GLU A 535 28.42 -3.02 4.61
C GLU A 535 27.51 -1.82 4.84
N GLN A 536 27.79 -0.69 4.15
CA GLN A 536 26.96 0.52 4.19
C GLN A 536 25.53 0.26 3.69
N PHE A 537 25.38 -0.44 2.56
CA PHE A 537 24.08 -0.71 1.94
C PHE A 537 23.25 -1.69 2.77
N GLU A 538 23.89 -2.73 3.34
CA GLU A 538 23.22 -3.62 4.28
C GLU A 538 22.79 -2.88 5.56
N TRP A 539 23.64 -2.00 6.10
CA TRP A 539 23.28 -1.15 7.24
C TRP A 539 22.08 -0.25 6.89
N ASN A 540 22.11 0.44 5.73
CA ASN A 540 20.97 1.26 5.27
C ASN A 540 19.68 0.45 5.16
N ALA A 541 19.74 -0.75 4.56
CA ALA A 541 18.60 -1.64 4.37
C ALA A 541 17.99 -2.12 5.70
N ARG A 542 18.83 -2.40 6.71
CA ARG A 542 18.40 -2.78 8.06
C ARG A 542 17.82 -1.59 8.81
N THR A 543 18.50 -0.45 8.75
CA THR A 543 18.16 0.75 9.52
C THR A 543 16.81 1.33 9.12
N GLN A 544 16.52 1.41 7.82
CA GLN A 544 15.27 1.96 7.30
C GLN A 544 14.02 1.21 7.80
N ILE A 545 14.08 -0.11 7.93
CA ILE A 545 12.93 -0.94 8.31
C ILE A 545 12.81 -1.16 9.83
N THR A 546 13.69 -0.53 10.63
CA THR A 546 13.77 -0.68 12.09
C THR A 546 13.79 0.69 12.78
N MET A 547 14.84 0.99 13.54
CA MET A 547 14.92 2.17 14.41
C MET A 547 15.12 3.48 13.68
N TRP A 548 15.36 3.51 12.37
CA TRP A 548 15.97 4.69 11.75
C TRP A 548 17.34 5.00 12.41
N PHE A 549 17.94 6.17 12.17
CA PHE A 549 19.36 6.41 12.46
C PHE A 549 19.65 7.46 13.55
N ASP A 550 18.68 8.31 13.92
CA ASP A 550 18.85 9.48 14.79
C ASP A 550 18.65 9.19 16.28
N ASN A 551 19.14 8.05 16.77
CA ASN A 551 19.00 7.64 18.17
C ASN A 551 20.21 7.99 19.04
N THR A 552 20.01 7.98 20.36
CA THR A 552 21.05 8.10 21.38
C THR A 552 21.08 6.86 22.26
N GLN A 553 21.93 6.83 23.29
CA GLN A 553 21.95 5.69 24.24
C GLN A 553 20.66 5.53 25.05
N GLU A 554 19.87 6.60 25.22
CA GLU A 554 18.66 6.60 26.07
C GLU A 554 17.39 7.03 25.33
N GLU A 555 17.50 7.52 24.09
CA GLU A 555 16.38 8.03 23.31
C GLU A 555 16.39 7.35 21.94
N ALA A 556 15.26 6.73 21.61
CA ALA A 556 15.06 6.16 20.29
C ALA A 556 14.72 7.26 19.27
N SER A 557 14.89 6.95 17.99
CA SER A 557 14.40 7.81 16.91
C SER A 557 12.90 8.07 17.07
N LEU A 558 12.47 9.26 16.66
CA LEU A 558 11.05 9.57 16.49
C LEU A 558 10.42 8.74 15.36
N LEU A 559 11.23 8.30 14.38
CA LEU A 559 10.84 7.47 13.24
C LEU A 559 11.03 5.96 13.49
N ARG A 560 11.32 5.55 14.74
CA ARG A 560 11.48 4.14 15.09
C ARG A 560 10.28 3.32 14.60
N ASP A 561 10.59 2.19 13.97
CA ASP A 561 9.64 1.24 13.40
C ASP A 561 8.65 1.85 12.38
N TYR A 562 8.89 3.06 11.85
CA TYR A 562 8.04 3.64 10.81
C TYR A 562 8.04 2.75 9.55
N GLY A 563 9.22 2.29 9.14
CA GLY A 563 9.40 1.38 8.01
C GLY A 563 9.18 -0.10 8.35
N ASN A 564 8.47 -0.44 9.44
CA ASN A 564 8.33 -1.82 9.92
C ASN A 564 7.81 -2.81 8.87
N LYS A 565 8.14 -4.10 9.07
CA LYS A 565 7.72 -5.19 8.18
C LYS A 565 7.44 -6.46 8.99
N TYR A 566 6.46 -7.23 8.54
CA TYR A 566 6.28 -8.63 8.97
C TYR A 566 7.08 -9.55 8.08
N TRP A 567 8.38 -9.65 8.34
CA TRP A 567 9.27 -10.56 7.62
C TRP A 567 9.90 -11.61 8.52
N SER A 568 9.98 -12.85 8.03
CA SER A 568 10.76 -13.89 8.68
C SER A 568 12.24 -13.50 8.75
N GLY A 569 12.85 -13.79 9.90
CA GLY A 569 14.15 -13.31 10.30
C GLY A 569 14.09 -11.98 11.05
N LEU A 570 13.25 -11.03 10.59
CA LEU A 570 13.07 -9.76 11.28
C LEU A 570 12.24 -9.94 12.56
N LEU A 571 11.16 -10.73 12.52
CA LEU A 571 10.39 -11.06 13.72
C LEU A 571 11.26 -11.77 14.76
N ARG A 572 11.95 -12.85 14.35
CA ARG A 572 12.78 -13.64 15.25
C ARG A 572 13.98 -12.88 15.82
N ASP A 573 14.71 -12.12 15.00
CA ASP A 573 16.00 -11.56 15.43
C ASP A 573 15.94 -10.09 15.86
N TYR A 574 14.83 -9.39 15.60
CA TYR A 574 14.65 -7.98 15.99
C TYR A 574 13.45 -7.76 16.90
N TYR A 575 12.22 -8.08 16.48
CA TYR A 575 11.02 -7.80 17.28
C TYR A 575 10.87 -8.72 18.51
N GLY A 576 11.15 -10.02 18.36
CA GLY A 576 11.06 -11.02 19.43
C GLY A 576 11.96 -10.69 20.63
N PRO A 577 13.27 -10.42 20.44
CA PRO A 577 14.18 -10.05 21.52
C PRO A 577 13.78 -8.74 22.22
N ARG A 578 13.24 -7.75 21.49
CA ARG A 578 12.71 -6.52 22.08
C ARG A 578 11.51 -6.80 23.00
N ALA A 579 10.57 -7.63 22.55
CA ALA A 579 9.44 -8.06 23.38
C ALA A 579 9.90 -8.83 24.63
N ALA A 580 10.88 -9.73 24.47
CA ALA A 580 11.45 -10.50 25.59
C ALA A 580 12.13 -9.59 26.63
N ILE A 581 12.88 -8.57 26.19
CA ILE A 581 13.49 -7.56 27.06
C ILE A 581 12.42 -6.77 27.81
N TYR A 582 11.35 -6.36 27.12
CA TYR A 582 10.24 -5.64 27.77
C TYR A 582 9.60 -6.46 28.89
N PHE A 583 9.20 -7.71 28.62
CA PHE A 583 8.59 -8.56 29.62
C PHE A 583 9.54 -8.96 30.76
N LYS A 584 10.83 -9.11 30.47
CA LYS A 584 11.87 -9.28 31.49
C LYS A 584 11.88 -8.10 32.46
N PHE A 585 11.85 -6.86 31.94
CA PHE A 585 11.83 -5.67 32.79
C PHE A 585 10.54 -5.52 33.59
N LEU A 586 9.37 -5.91 33.05
CA LEU A 586 8.13 -5.96 33.83
C LEU A 586 8.26 -6.93 35.00
N ARG A 587 8.75 -8.14 34.74
CA ARG A 587 8.93 -9.16 35.79
C ARG A 587 9.91 -8.69 36.87
N GLU A 588 11.08 -8.20 36.46
CA GLU A 588 12.10 -7.74 37.40
C GLU A 588 11.64 -6.55 38.26
N SER A 589 10.85 -5.65 37.67
CA SER A 589 10.22 -4.51 38.37
C SER A 589 9.36 -5.03 39.54
N LEU A 590 8.48 -5.99 39.28
CA LEU A 590 7.62 -6.59 40.30
C LEU A 590 8.39 -7.41 41.34
N GLU A 591 9.42 -8.17 40.93
CA GLU A 591 10.23 -9.00 41.83
C GLU A 591 11.05 -8.16 42.83
N LYS A 592 11.56 -7.00 42.38
CA LYS A 592 12.34 -6.07 43.21
C LYS A 592 11.46 -5.12 44.03
N GLY A 593 10.22 -4.90 43.59
CA GLY A 593 9.32 -3.90 44.17
C GLY A 593 9.70 -2.46 43.82
N ASP A 594 10.54 -2.28 42.80
CA ASP A 594 10.92 -0.99 42.25
C ASP A 594 9.97 -0.61 41.10
N GLY A 595 9.94 0.67 40.70
CA GLY A 595 9.21 1.08 39.49
C GLY A 595 9.86 0.55 38.21
N PHE A 596 9.11 0.58 37.09
CA PHE A 596 9.64 0.16 35.79
C PHE A 596 10.87 1.00 35.42
N GLY A 597 12.02 0.34 35.29
CA GLY A 597 13.31 0.99 35.03
C GLY A 597 13.45 1.52 33.61
N LEU A 598 12.62 2.48 33.20
CA LEU A 598 12.47 2.97 31.82
C LEU A 598 13.81 3.30 31.16
N LYS A 599 14.71 4.03 31.83
CA LYS A 599 16.02 4.38 31.28
C LYS A 599 16.91 3.16 31.03
N ASN A 600 16.92 2.20 31.95
CA ASN A 600 17.72 0.99 31.82
C ASN A 600 17.16 0.08 30.72
N TRP A 601 15.83 -0.02 30.64
CA TRP A 601 15.16 -0.73 29.55
C TRP A 601 15.50 -0.09 28.20
N ARG A 602 15.40 1.24 28.08
CA ARG A 602 15.77 2.00 26.87
C ARG A 602 17.19 1.71 26.42
N ARG A 603 18.16 1.80 27.34
CA ARG A 603 19.55 1.46 27.03
C ARG A 603 19.72 0.03 26.49
N GLU A 604 19.00 -0.95 27.05
CA GLU A 604 19.12 -2.35 26.62
C GLU A 604 18.50 -2.58 25.23
N TRP A 605 17.27 -2.12 25.00
CA TRP A 605 16.60 -2.38 23.72
C TRP A 605 17.14 -1.51 22.58
N ILE A 606 17.57 -0.27 22.84
CA ILE A 606 18.24 0.57 21.82
C ILE A 606 19.57 -0.06 21.43
N LYS A 607 20.37 -0.52 22.40
CA LYS A 607 21.62 -1.24 22.11
C LYS A 607 21.36 -2.47 21.26
N LEU A 608 20.37 -3.29 21.63
CA LEU A 608 20.00 -4.49 20.86
C LEU A 608 19.64 -4.13 19.41
N THR A 609 18.87 -3.06 19.20
CA THR A 609 18.54 -2.58 17.86
C THR A 609 19.77 -2.15 17.09
N ASN A 610 20.66 -1.34 17.68
CA ASN A 610 21.87 -0.87 17.02
C ASN A 610 22.80 -2.03 16.69
N ASP A 611 22.92 -3.03 17.58
CA ASP A 611 23.69 -4.25 17.31
C ASP A 611 23.09 -5.03 16.13
N TRP A 612 21.76 -5.12 16.03
CA TRP A 612 21.09 -5.79 14.91
C TRP A 612 21.27 -5.03 13.58
N GLN A 613 21.19 -3.70 13.59
CA GLN A 613 21.43 -2.85 12.41
C GLN A 613 22.87 -2.96 11.90
N ASN A 614 23.85 -3.05 12.82
CA ASN A 614 25.25 -3.28 12.50
C ASN A 614 25.57 -4.76 12.20
N GLY A 615 24.62 -5.67 12.44
CA GLY A 615 24.78 -7.10 12.25
C GLY A 615 24.90 -7.49 10.78
N ARG A 616 25.58 -8.61 10.52
CA ARG A 616 25.79 -9.19 9.18
C ARG A 616 25.20 -10.60 9.05
N ASN A 617 24.21 -10.93 9.88
CA ASN A 617 23.54 -12.23 9.86
C ASN A 617 22.91 -12.48 8.49
N VAL A 618 23.10 -13.70 7.96
CA VAL A 618 22.54 -14.12 6.67
C VAL A 618 21.14 -14.69 6.89
N TYR A 619 20.20 -14.27 6.05
CA TYR A 619 18.80 -14.69 6.11
C TYR A 619 18.41 -15.49 4.87
N PRO A 620 17.48 -16.47 4.98
CA PRO A 620 16.99 -17.24 3.84
C PRO A 620 16.39 -16.35 2.76
N VAL A 621 16.62 -16.73 1.49
CA VAL A 621 16.10 -16.04 0.30
C VAL A 621 15.05 -16.87 -0.44
N GLN A 622 14.71 -18.04 0.10
CA GLN A 622 13.69 -18.95 -0.40
C GLN A 622 12.88 -19.43 0.80
N SER A 623 11.58 -19.58 0.59
CA SER A 623 10.64 -20.05 1.58
C SER A 623 10.82 -21.52 1.92
N THR A 624 10.37 -21.89 3.11
CA THR A 624 10.43 -23.25 3.64
C THR A 624 9.17 -23.57 4.43
N GLY A 625 8.72 -24.83 4.35
CA GLY A 625 7.51 -25.27 5.04
C GLY A 625 6.24 -25.10 4.19
N SER A 626 5.13 -25.63 4.69
CA SER A 626 3.82 -25.55 4.02
C SER A 626 2.97 -24.48 4.69
N ALA A 627 2.65 -23.41 3.96
CA ALA A 627 1.76 -22.35 4.41
C ALA A 627 0.46 -22.93 5.01
N LEU A 628 -0.19 -23.87 4.32
CA LEU A 628 -1.41 -24.51 4.79
C LEU A 628 -1.25 -25.25 6.12
N ASN A 629 -0.23 -26.12 6.23
CA ASN A 629 -0.05 -26.91 7.45
C ASN A 629 0.33 -26.02 8.65
N ILE A 630 1.15 -24.99 8.42
CA ILE A 630 1.56 -24.05 9.45
C ILE A 630 0.37 -23.19 9.89
N SER A 631 -0.42 -22.64 8.95
CA SER A 631 -1.66 -21.90 9.26
C SER A 631 -2.67 -22.74 10.02
N ARG A 632 -2.88 -24.02 9.64
CA ARG A 632 -3.73 -24.97 10.38
C ARG A 632 -3.25 -25.18 11.81
N TRP A 633 -1.96 -25.39 11.99
CA TRP A 633 -1.37 -25.59 13.30
C TRP A 633 -1.53 -24.34 14.19
N LEU A 634 -1.22 -23.15 13.67
CA LEU A 634 -1.33 -21.88 14.37
C LEU A 634 -2.77 -21.53 14.73
N TYR A 635 -3.70 -21.75 13.80
CA TYR A 635 -5.14 -21.56 14.06
C TYR A 635 -5.60 -22.44 15.23
N ASN A 636 -5.23 -23.72 15.25
CA ASN A 636 -5.58 -24.62 16.35
C ASN A 636 -4.87 -24.24 17.66
N LYS A 637 -3.61 -23.77 17.60
CA LYS A 637 -2.81 -23.43 18.79
C LYS A 637 -3.29 -22.16 19.49
N TYR A 638 -3.69 -21.14 18.73
CA TYR A 638 -3.94 -19.80 19.28
C TYR A 638 -5.38 -19.30 19.09
N LEU A 639 -6.05 -19.66 18.00
CA LEU A 639 -7.24 -18.94 17.52
C LEU A 639 -8.55 -19.72 17.64
N ARG A 640 -8.50 -21.06 17.64
CA ARG A 640 -9.68 -21.92 17.65
C ARG A 640 -10.60 -21.71 18.86
N ASP A 641 -10.01 -21.49 20.03
CA ASP A 641 -10.77 -21.24 21.27
C ASP A 641 -10.96 -19.74 21.54
N ALA A 642 -10.26 -18.87 20.79
CA ALA A 642 -10.34 -17.41 20.94
C ALA A 642 -11.72 -16.86 20.50
N SER A 643 -12.49 -17.60 19.72
CA SER A 643 -13.87 -17.25 19.33
C SER A 643 -14.87 -17.17 20.49
N THR A 644 -14.44 -17.51 21.72
CA THR A 644 -15.24 -17.36 22.95
C THR A 644 -15.02 -16.04 23.68
N TYR A 645 -14.01 -15.24 23.30
CA TYR A 645 -13.67 -13.97 23.94
C TYR A 645 -14.23 -12.78 23.15
N ASN A 646 -15.56 -12.62 23.17
CA ASN A 646 -16.22 -11.38 22.75
C ASN A 646 -16.31 -10.42 23.94
N HIS A 647 -15.53 -9.33 23.92
CA HIS A 647 -15.74 -8.15 24.77
C HIS A 647 -15.63 -6.85 23.97
#